data_AF-A0A315XI83-F1
#
_entry.id   AF-A0A315XI83-F1
#
_cell.length_a   1.000
_cell.length_b   1.000
_cell.length_c   1.000
_cell.angle_alpha   90.00
_cell.angle_beta   90.00
_cell.angle_gamma   90.00
#
_symmetry.space_group_name_H-M   'P 1'
#
loop_
_entity.id
_entity.type
_entity.pdbx_description
1 polymer ?
#
loop_
_entity_poly.entity_id
_entity_poly.type
_entity_poly.pdbx_seq_one_letter_code
_entity_poly.pdbx_strand_id
1 'polypeptide(L)'
;MNGVKAILLVALVLISLKAGAAAEDPVSSAAGVITNFSKDKITRDAVKTELSNKYAAGTLTREDLKKVITAAYNHNLLKREDLRWLLGEMYKEGKLTRADLKWILIEAHKNNELTREDVRFIIAQAYKNQELTRADLKFLITESYKAGDLKREDIAWLITHSYKNGEFTRDDMKWLIMEAYKAGELTRDDIRTIIIVSYNHGELKRDDVKWLLMQAYKNKELTREDVRTLITAAYRNGELTRADVKWLIVESYKAGELTRDDMRWILLEAVKQGELRKSDVIWIIKEAYKTNELTTSDITEQEINSASVEKEPADVPSIEEIKEPNAGTASEATTPGTFDEESAAAPADSVIKTKQAMMLYKYALLPVEKNRIGMEAIIGYVESIGKDTSKLVTSKDRFVSLANELNKAAQNNDYQGGKSIISQMKDTVTGFRTETKSIVAGNESGARAALNASLEANSDYFDSLVTQAREARKDRNLEFFDLSVARAQGRMDKAKGNGIDVSALQAKLDEIKELRTDLVDAMNEGIAACTGEGIGKCTKPEVEAYKTTREEIMNKYKELVELAKTTGQNQRYASAIIRARDIIAKGEKILSDAQNRGMDVSSEKAGLDEIKGLVDSAESKYKAGDFEGAGQDLRNAQEKFKDLRSKAVSRRNTK
;
A
#
# COMPACT_ATOMS: atom_id res chain seq x y z
N MET A 1 -6.04 39.45 4.51
CA MET A 1 -4.74 39.17 3.86
C MET A 1 -4.83 38.35 2.57
N ASN A 2 -5.98 37.78 2.18
CA ASN A 2 -6.09 36.95 0.97
C ASN A 2 -6.18 37.74 -0.36
N GLY A 3 -6.54 39.04 -0.33
CA GLY A 3 -6.61 39.87 -1.55
C GLY A 3 -5.24 40.24 -2.13
N VAL A 4 -4.20 40.34 -1.30
CA VAL A 4 -2.86 40.79 -1.73
C VAL A 4 -2.10 39.67 -2.45
N LYS A 5 -2.28 38.40 -2.05
CA LYS A 5 -1.70 37.25 -2.77
C LYS A 5 -2.33 37.09 -4.16
N ALA A 6 -3.64 37.27 -4.30
CA ALA A 6 -4.33 37.22 -5.59
C ALA A 6 -3.87 38.33 -6.55
N ILE A 7 -3.60 39.54 -6.05
CA ILE A 7 -3.11 40.67 -6.86
C ILE A 7 -1.65 40.47 -7.29
N LEU A 8 -0.79 39.92 -6.44
CA LEU A 8 0.60 39.58 -6.77
C LEU A 8 0.69 38.41 -7.78
N LEU A 9 -0.20 37.43 -7.68
CA LEU A 9 -0.35 36.35 -8.66
C LEU A 9 -0.83 36.85 -10.02
N VAL A 10 -1.77 37.81 -10.03
CA VAL A 10 -2.24 38.49 -11.26
C VAL A 10 -1.13 39.30 -11.92
N ALA A 11 -0.26 39.97 -11.14
CA ALA A 11 0.88 40.70 -11.68
C ALA A 11 1.92 39.76 -12.34
N LEU A 12 2.19 38.60 -11.76
CA LEU A 12 3.13 37.60 -12.29
C LEU A 12 2.65 36.96 -13.60
N VAL A 13 1.35 36.63 -13.70
CA VAL A 13 0.73 36.13 -14.96
C VAL A 13 0.71 37.22 -16.05
N LEU A 14 0.50 38.49 -15.68
CA LEU A 14 0.53 39.61 -16.63
C LEU A 14 1.96 39.97 -17.10
N ILE A 15 2.99 39.69 -16.30
CA ILE A 15 4.40 39.93 -16.66
C ILE A 15 4.90 38.88 -17.66
N SER A 16 4.47 37.62 -17.57
CA SER A 16 4.86 36.57 -18.53
C SER A 16 4.18 36.69 -19.90
N LEU A 17 3.03 37.38 -19.99
CA LEU A 17 2.31 37.65 -21.25
C LEU A 17 2.77 38.91 -22.00
N LYS A 18 3.46 39.84 -21.34
CA LYS A 18 3.90 41.12 -21.94
C LYS A 18 5.03 41.02 -22.98
N ALA A 19 5.48 39.83 -23.33
CA ALA A 19 6.49 39.61 -24.37
C ALA A 19 5.93 39.51 -25.81
N GLY A 20 4.61 39.66 -26.02
CA GLY A 20 4.04 39.67 -27.37
C GLY A 20 2.66 40.34 -27.46
N ALA A 21 2.62 41.51 -28.08
CA ALA A 21 1.49 42.21 -28.69
C ALA A 21 0.31 42.76 -27.84
N ALA A 22 0.08 44.06 -28.11
CA ALA A 22 -1.13 44.90 -28.06
C ALA A 22 -2.23 44.71 -27.00
N ALA A 23 -2.59 45.85 -26.38
CA ALA A 23 -3.65 46.00 -25.40
C ALA A 23 -5.04 45.65 -25.97
N GLU A 24 -5.64 44.58 -25.46
CA GLU A 24 -7.07 44.33 -25.53
C GLU A 24 -7.66 44.11 -24.13
N ASP A 25 -8.97 44.34 -24.04
CA ASP A 25 -9.83 44.32 -22.85
C ASP A 25 -9.56 43.13 -21.89
N PRO A 26 -9.60 43.29 -20.54
CA PRO A 26 -9.29 42.22 -19.60
C PRO A 26 -10.25 41.02 -19.66
N VAL A 27 -11.39 41.17 -20.35
CA VAL A 27 -12.37 40.11 -20.59
C VAL A 27 -12.15 39.43 -21.96
N SER A 28 -11.42 40.04 -22.90
CA SER A 28 -11.15 39.48 -24.23
C SER A 28 -9.84 38.71 -24.34
N SER A 29 -8.92 38.82 -23.38
CA SER A 29 -7.68 38.03 -23.39
C SER A 29 -7.87 36.62 -22.79
N ALA A 30 -7.10 35.63 -23.27
CA ALA A 30 -7.13 34.27 -22.71
C ALA A 30 -6.75 34.21 -21.22
N ALA A 31 -5.93 35.15 -20.74
CA ALA A 31 -5.65 35.33 -19.31
C ALA A 31 -6.87 35.84 -18.52
N GLY A 32 -7.70 36.66 -19.15
CA GLY A 32 -8.98 37.12 -18.61
C GLY A 32 -9.95 35.97 -18.34
N VAL A 33 -10.04 35.03 -19.28
CA VAL A 33 -10.86 33.81 -19.17
C VAL A 33 -10.44 32.97 -17.95
N ILE A 34 -9.15 32.65 -17.84
CA ILE A 34 -8.61 31.91 -16.67
C ILE A 34 -8.82 32.67 -15.36
N THR A 35 -8.63 34.00 -15.38
CA THR A 35 -8.82 34.83 -14.19
C THR A 35 -10.28 34.82 -13.73
N ASN A 36 -11.24 34.86 -14.65
CA ASN A 36 -12.66 34.78 -14.33
C ASN A 36 -13.03 33.40 -13.79
N PHE A 37 -12.43 32.33 -14.32
CA PHE A 37 -12.61 30.98 -13.79
C PHE A 37 -12.11 30.84 -12.36
N SER A 38 -10.89 31.30 -12.07
CA SER A 38 -10.30 31.25 -10.72
C SER A 38 -11.06 32.06 -9.66
N LYS A 39 -11.97 32.96 -10.09
CA LYS A 39 -12.83 33.78 -9.24
C LYS A 39 -14.27 33.26 -9.20
N ASP A 40 -14.50 32.04 -9.68
CA ASP A 40 -15.82 31.40 -9.82
C ASP A 40 -16.84 32.24 -10.62
N LYS A 41 -16.37 33.12 -11.52
CA LYS A 41 -17.24 34.00 -12.32
C LYS A 41 -17.77 33.32 -13.59
N ILE A 42 -17.03 32.34 -14.10
CA ILE A 42 -17.41 31.56 -15.28
C ILE A 42 -17.23 30.07 -14.96
N THR A 43 -18.04 29.23 -15.59
CA THR A 43 -17.96 27.77 -15.41
C THR A 43 -16.79 27.17 -16.18
N ARG A 44 -16.43 25.93 -15.86
CA ARG A 44 -15.44 25.14 -16.60
C ARG A 44 -15.80 25.06 -18.09
N ASP A 45 -17.08 24.83 -18.42
CA ASP A 45 -17.59 24.83 -19.80
C ASP A 45 -17.42 26.18 -20.51
N ALA A 46 -17.61 27.28 -19.79
CA ALA A 46 -17.41 28.63 -20.33
C ALA A 46 -15.93 28.90 -20.64
N VAL A 47 -14.99 28.42 -19.80
CA VAL A 47 -13.54 28.50 -20.08
C VAL A 47 -13.18 27.77 -21.36
N LYS A 48 -13.64 26.52 -21.53
CA LYS A 48 -13.43 25.77 -22.78
C LYS A 48 -13.99 26.55 -23.96
N THR A 49 -15.25 26.96 -23.86
CA THR A 49 -15.95 27.64 -24.96
C THR A 49 -15.21 28.91 -25.38
N GLU A 50 -14.78 29.74 -24.43
CA GLU A 50 -14.06 30.98 -24.74
C GLU A 50 -12.66 30.73 -25.31
N LEU A 51 -11.88 29.80 -24.72
CA LEU A 51 -10.54 29.48 -25.24
C LEU A 51 -10.61 28.80 -26.62
N SER A 52 -11.54 27.85 -26.81
CA SER A 52 -11.78 27.18 -28.09
C SER A 52 -12.22 28.14 -29.18
N ASN A 53 -13.13 29.08 -28.88
CA ASN A 53 -13.60 30.06 -29.86
C ASN A 53 -12.46 31.01 -30.28
N LYS A 54 -11.62 31.43 -29.34
CA LYS A 54 -10.46 32.29 -29.63
C LYS A 54 -9.39 31.55 -30.43
N TYR A 55 -9.11 30.30 -30.08
CA TYR A 55 -8.17 29.45 -30.84
C TYR A 55 -8.67 29.19 -32.27
N ALA A 56 -9.96 28.85 -32.43
CA ALA A 56 -10.57 28.62 -33.73
C ALA A 56 -10.64 29.89 -34.60
N ALA A 57 -10.81 31.06 -33.98
CA ALA A 57 -10.78 32.35 -34.66
C ALA A 57 -9.36 32.82 -35.03
N GLY A 58 -8.31 32.08 -34.64
CA GLY A 58 -6.91 32.46 -34.86
C GLY A 58 -6.44 33.64 -34.00
N THR A 59 -7.27 34.11 -33.04
CA THR A 59 -6.94 35.20 -32.12
C THR A 59 -6.16 34.73 -30.89
N LEU A 60 -6.05 33.41 -30.70
CA LEU A 60 -5.16 32.77 -29.73
C LEU A 60 -4.22 31.82 -30.48
N THR A 61 -2.91 32.06 -30.42
CA THR A 61 -1.95 31.13 -31.03
C THR A 61 -1.76 29.89 -30.16
N ARG A 62 -1.17 28.83 -30.74
CA ARG A 62 -0.73 27.63 -30.01
C ARG A 62 0.24 27.97 -28.87
N GLU A 63 1.13 28.94 -29.11
CA GLU A 63 2.09 29.43 -28.12
C GLU A 63 1.37 30.10 -26.93
N ASP A 64 0.36 30.92 -27.23
CA ASP A 64 -0.41 31.64 -26.22
C ASP A 64 -1.30 30.71 -25.42
N LEU A 65 -1.94 29.74 -26.07
CA LEU A 65 -2.75 28.73 -25.41
C LEU A 65 -1.91 27.92 -24.42
N LYS A 66 -0.69 27.49 -24.82
CA LYS A 66 0.24 26.82 -23.88
C LYS A 66 0.61 27.75 -22.73
N LYS A 67 1.10 28.96 -23.00
CA LYS A 67 1.52 29.89 -21.94
C LYS A 67 0.40 30.14 -20.93
N VAL A 68 -0.83 30.35 -21.41
CA VAL A 68 -1.99 30.60 -20.55
C VAL A 68 -2.34 29.38 -19.71
N ILE A 69 -2.44 28.20 -20.34
CA ILE A 69 -2.78 26.95 -19.65
C ILE A 69 -1.72 26.58 -18.61
N THR A 70 -0.45 26.69 -18.99
CA THR A 70 0.68 26.30 -18.17
C THR A 70 0.93 27.29 -17.02
N ALA A 71 0.80 28.60 -17.26
CA ALA A 71 0.83 29.59 -16.19
C ALA A 71 -0.36 29.39 -15.23
N ALA A 72 -1.56 29.10 -15.74
CA ALA A 72 -2.72 28.83 -14.91
C ALA A 72 -2.52 27.62 -14.00
N TYR A 73 -1.89 26.55 -14.52
CA TYR A 73 -1.54 25.38 -13.75
C TYR A 73 -0.48 25.67 -12.68
N ASN A 74 0.66 26.27 -13.06
CA ASN A 74 1.78 26.59 -12.15
C ASN A 74 1.38 27.53 -11.00
N HIS A 75 0.40 28.39 -11.24
CA HIS A 75 -0.11 29.33 -10.24
C HIS A 75 -1.29 28.79 -9.43
N ASN A 76 -1.58 27.49 -9.53
CA ASN A 76 -2.71 26.80 -8.86
C ASN A 76 -4.09 27.41 -9.20
N LEU A 77 -4.24 28.03 -10.38
CA LEU A 77 -5.52 28.55 -10.88
C LEU A 77 -6.34 27.45 -11.58
N LEU A 78 -5.67 26.47 -12.19
CA LEU A 78 -6.25 25.24 -12.72
C LEU A 78 -5.65 24.05 -11.98
N LYS A 79 -6.48 23.06 -11.62
CA LYS A 79 -6.00 21.78 -11.10
C LYS A 79 -5.64 20.83 -12.26
N ARG A 80 -4.97 19.73 -11.94
CA ARG A 80 -4.58 18.68 -12.89
C ARG A 80 -5.79 18.16 -13.69
N GLU A 81 -6.95 18.06 -13.04
CA GLU A 81 -8.22 17.63 -13.64
C GLU A 81 -8.79 18.65 -14.61
N ASP A 82 -8.63 19.95 -14.33
CA ASP A 82 -9.07 21.03 -15.23
C ASP A 82 -8.21 21.07 -16.49
N LEU A 83 -6.89 20.95 -16.31
CA LEU A 83 -5.91 20.89 -17.40
C LEU A 83 -6.19 19.70 -18.32
N ARG A 84 -6.38 18.51 -17.74
CA ARG A 84 -6.75 17.30 -18.46
C ARG A 84 -8.03 17.50 -19.27
N TRP A 85 -9.10 17.96 -18.61
CA TRP A 85 -10.40 18.13 -19.25
C TRP A 85 -10.36 19.14 -20.40
N LEU A 86 -9.68 20.27 -20.20
CA LEU A 86 -9.57 21.31 -21.23
C LEU A 86 -8.81 20.81 -22.46
N LEU A 87 -7.64 20.20 -22.26
CA LEU A 87 -6.81 19.67 -23.36
C LEU A 87 -7.52 18.55 -24.12
N GLY A 88 -8.14 17.62 -23.40
CA GLY A 88 -8.83 16.48 -23.99
C GLY A 88 -10.05 16.87 -24.81
N GLU A 89 -10.91 17.75 -24.29
CA GLU A 89 -12.10 18.21 -25.00
C GLU A 89 -11.76 19.07 -26.23
N MET A 90 -10.77 19.97 -26.12
CA MET A 90 -10.31 20.74 -27.27
C MET A 90 -9.71 19.85 -28.37
N TYR A 91 -9.02 18.78 -28.00
CA TYR A 91 -8.53 17.79 -28.96
C TYR A 91 -9.66 16.98 -29.61
N LYS A 92 -10.62 16.49 -28.81
CA LYS A 92 -11.78 15.74 -29.28
C LYS A 92 -12.66 16.53 -30.27
N GLU A 93 -12.78 17.84 -30.08
CA GLU A 93 -13.48 18.75 -31.00
C GLU A 93 -12.66 19.14 -32.24
N GLY A 94 -11.46 18.56 -32.40
CA GLY A 94 -10.55 18.86 -33.52
C GLY A 94 -9.92 20.24 -33.47
N LYS A 95 -10.00 20.94 -32.32
CA LYS A 95 -9.38 22.24 -32.11
C LYS A 95 -7.89 22.11 -31.83
N LEU A 96 -7.47 21.05 -31.15
CA LEU A 96 -6.05 20.69 -31.03
C LEU A 96 -5.70 19.53 -31.97
N THR A 97 -4.50 19.58 -32.52
CA THR A 97 -3.88 18.47 -33.26
C THR A 97 -3.00 17.62 -32.33
N ARG A 98 -2.59 16.42 -32.80
CA ARG A 98 -1.61 15.58 -32.08
C ARG A 98 -0.32 16.33 -31.79
N ALA A 99 0.10 17.17 -32.74
CA ALA A 99 1.30 17.98 -32.59
C ALA A 99 1.12 19.03 -31.48
N ASP A 100 -0.07 19.62 -31.33
CA ASP A 100 -0.37 20.59 -30.28
C ASP A 100 -0.35 19.93 -28.90
N LEU A 101 -1.04 18.80 -28.73
CA LEU A 101 -1.02 18.02 -27.48
C LEU A 101 0.39 17.61 -27.09
N LYS A 102 1.15 17.05 -28.05
CA LYS A 102 2.56 16.69 -27.84
C LYS A 102 3.33 17.88 -27.30
N TRP A 103 3.25 19.02 -27.98
CA TRP A 103 4.04 20.18 -27.63
C TRP A 103 3.63 20.81 -26.30
N ILE A 104 2.33 20.85 -25.99
CA ILE A 104 1.88 21.34 -24.68
C ILE A 104 2.39 20.43 -23.56
N LEU A 105 2.28 19.11 -23.69
CA LEU A 105 2.70 18.16 -22.65
C LEU A 105 4.23 18.08 -22.50
N ILE A 106 4.96 17.92 -23.61
CA ILE A 106 6.43 17.75 -23.64
C ILE A 106 7.13 19.07 -23.29
N GLU A 107 6.77 20.17 -23.95
CA GLU A 107 7.48 21.42 -23.75
C GLU A 107 7.18 22.04 -22.37
N ALA A 108 5.99 21.80 -21.82
CA ALA A 108 5.71 22.18 -20.43
C ALA A 108 6.48 21.30 -19.43
N HIS A 109 6.67 20.00 -19.71
CA HIS A 109 7.53 19.16 -18.86
C HIS A 109 8.99 19.63 -18.87
N LYS A 110 9.56 19.90 -20.05
CA LYS A 110 10.95 20.39 -20.21
C LYS A 110 11.23 21.70 -19.47
N ASN A 111 10.22 22.57 -19.38
CA ASN A 111 10.33 23.84 -18.67
C ASN A 111 10.04 23.72 -17.16
N ASN A 112 9.90 22.51 -16.62
CA ASN A 112 9.48 22.21 -15.24
C ASN A 112 8.10 22.77 -14.87
N GLU A 113 7.23 22.94 -15.87
CA GLU A 113 5.89 23.48 -15.70
C GLU A 113 4.83 22.37 -15.55
N LEU A 114 5.15 21.15 -15.99
CA LEU A 114 4.43 19.93 -15.66
C LEU A 114 5.41 18.91 -15.08
N THR A 115 4.98 18.20 -14.05
CA THR A 115 5.72 17.05 -13.53
C THR A 115 5.53 15.84 -14.43
N ARG A 116 6.42 14.84 -14.29
CA ARG A 116 6.29 13.57 -14.99
C ARG A 116 5.01 12.81 -14.61
N GLU A 117 4.51 13.03 -13.40
CA GLU A 117 3.24 12.49 -12.94
C GLU A 117 2.04 13.18 -13.60
N ASP A 118 2.12 14.49 -13.85
CA ASP A 118 1.08 15.25 -14.56
C ASP A 118 0.91 14.72 -15.99
N VAL A 119 2.03 14.53 -16.70
CA VAL A 119 2.03 13.98 -18.06
C VAL A 119 1.40 12.58 -18.08
N ARG A 120 1.78 11.70 -17.16
CA ARG A 120 1.21 10.35 -17.03
C ARG A 120 -0.30 10.38 -16.79
N PHE A 121 -0.74 11.18 -15.83
CA PHE A 121 -2.16 11.30 -15.48
C PHE A 121 -3.00 11.84 -16.63
N ILE A 122 -2.53 12.90 -17.30
CA ILE A 122 -3.27 13.52 -18.42
C ILE A 122 -3.44 12.52 -19.56
N ILE A 123 -2.37 11.82 -19.95
CA ILE A 123 -2.40 10.81 -21.02
C ILE A 123 -3.40 9.69 -20.69
N ALA A 124 -3.32 9.10 -19.49
CA ALA A 124 -4.16 7.98 -19.09
C ALA A 124 -5.65 8.33 -19.02
N GLN A 125 -5.98 9.45 -18.40
CA GLN A 125 -7.37 9.85 -18.18
C GLN A 125 -8.01 10.43 -19.44
N ALA A 126 -7.25 11.08 -20.33
CA ALA A 126 -7.76 11.50 -21.63
C ALA A 126 -8.07 10.29 -22.53
N TYR A 127 -7.27 9.22 -22.46
CA TYR A 127 -7.60 7.96 -23.12
C TYR A 127 -8.88 7.32 -22.55
N LYS A 128 -9.01 7.24 -21.21
CA LYS A 128 -10.21 6.71 -20.54
C LYS A 128 -11.50 7.40 -20.98
N ASN A 129 -11.46 8.72 -21.15
CA ASN A 129 -12.63 9.53 -21.51
C ASN A 129 -12.89 9.59 -23.02
N GLN A 130 -12.21 8.74 -23.80
CA GLN A 130 -12.32 8.68 -25.27
C GLN A 130 -11.97 10.00 -25.95
N GLU A 131 -11.17 10.83 -25.28
CA GLU A 131 -10.60 12.06 -25.82
C GLU A 131 -9.37 11.71 -26.68
N LEU A 132 -8.65 10.63 -26.35
CA LEU A 132 -7.54 10.08 -27.13
C LEU A 132 -7.86 8.69 -27.69
N THR A 133 -7.46 8.43 -28.93
CA THR A 133 -7.46 7.10 -29.55
C THR A 133 -6.22 6.30 -29.17
N ARG A 134 -6.19 4.98 -29.45
CA ARG A 134 -4.98 4.15 -29.28
C ARG A 134 -3.79 4.74 -30.02
N ALA A 135 -4.01 5.18 -31.26
CA ALA A 135 -2.95 5.79 -32.07
C ALA A 135 -2.38 7.07 -31.42
N ASP A 136 -3.21 7.84 -30.73
CA ASP A 136 -2.78 9.05 -29.99
C ASP A 136 -1.98 8.67 -28.75
N LEU A 137 -2.46 7.67 -28.00
CA LEU A 137 -1.80 7.15 -26.81
C LEU A 137 -0.37 6.67 -27.12
N LYS A 138 -0.21 5.82 -28.15
CA LYS A 138 1.13 5.38 -28.59
C LYS A 138 1.97 6.55 -29.07
N PHE A 139 1.41 7.46 -29.87
CA PHE A 139 2.15 8.62 -30.34
C PHE A 139 2.70 9.47 -29.19
N LEU A 140 1.88 9.76 -28.18
CA LEU A 140 2.29 10.56 -27.02
C LEU A 140 3.32 9.83 -26.15
N ILE A 141 3.14 8.54 -25.90
CA ILE A 141 4.10 7.74 -25.11
C ILE A 141 5.45 7.66 -25.82
N THR A 142 5.46 7.30 -27.11
CA THR A 142 6.68 7.16 -27.91
C THR A 142 7.44 8.48 -28.01
N GLU A 143 6.74 9.58 -28.32
CA GLU A 143 7.41 10.86 -28.51
C GLU A 143 7.89 11.45 -27.18
N SER A 144 7.17 11.23 -26.08
CA SER A 144 7.63 11.63 -24.74
C SER A 144 8.82 10.80 -24.26
N TYR A 145 8.86 9.50 -24.59
CA TYR A 145 10.01 8.64 -24.30
C TYR A 145 11.27 9.07 -25.08
N LYS A 146 11.14 9.32 -26.39
CA LYS A 146 12.26 9.83 -27.22
C LYS A 146 12.77 11.18 -26.75
N ALA A 147 11.89 12.03 -26.24
CA ALA A 147 12.25 13.35 -25.72
C ALA A 147 12.92 13.29 -24.34
N GLY A 148 12.92 12.13 -23.67
CA GLY A 148 13.45 11.94 -22.31
C GLY A 148 12.46 12.33 -21.19
N ASP A 149 11.24 12.69 -21.56
CA ASP A 149 10.18 13.15 -20.65
C ASP A 149 9.46 11.99 -19.97
N LEU A 150 9.39 10.83 -20.62
CA LEU A 150 9.04 9.56 -19.98
C LEU A 150 10.25 8.63 -19.99
N LYS A 151 10.45 7.91 -18.88
CA LYS A 151 11.39 6.80 -18.77
C LYS A 151 10.66 5.46 -18.86
N ARG A 152 11.41 4.36 -18.94
CA ARG A 152 10.86 3.00 -18.98
C ARG A 152 9.93 2.71 -17.80
N GLU A 153 10.35 3.13 -16.60
CA GLU A 153 9.55 3.05 -15.37
C GLU A 153 8.21 3.82 -15.46
N ASP A 154 8.17 4.93 -16.21
CA ASP A 154 6.94 5.70 -16.43
C ASP A 154 5.99 4.99 -17.39
N ILE A 155 6.51 4.28 -18.39
CA ILE A 155 5.73 3.46 -19.32
C ILE A 155 5.18 2.23 -18.60
N ALA A 156 6.00 1.56 -17.78
CA ALA A 156 5.56 0.47 -16.92
C ALA A 156 4.47 0.93 -15.94
N TRP A 157 4.61 2.14 -15.37
CA TRP A 157 3.58 2.75 -14.53
C TRP A 157 2.29 2.99 -15.32
N LEU A 158 2.35 3.59 -16.52
CA LEU A 158 1.16 3.82 -17.34
C LEU A 158 0.43 2.51 -17.65
N ILE A 159 1.16 1.45 -17.97
CA ILE A 159 0.57 0.15 -18.29
C ILE A 159 -0.15 -0.45 -17.07
N THR A 160 0.51 -0.48 -15.92
CA THR A 160 0.01 -1.15 -14.71
C THR A 160 -1.03 -0.32 -13.94
N HIS A 161 -0.72 0.95 -13.69
CA HIS A 161 -1.57 1.86 -12.93
C HIS A 161 -2.86 2.22 -13.70
N SER A 162 -2.77 2.46 -15.00
CA SER A 162 -3.96 2.80 -15.79
C SER A 162 -4.89 1.63 -16.00
N TYR A 163 -4.35 0.42 -16.09
CA TYR A 163 -5.19 -0.77 -16.05
C TYR A 163 -5.88 -0.93 -14.69
N LYS A 164 -5.16 -0.79 -13.57
CA LYS A 164 -5.71 -0.87 -12.21
C LYS A 164 -6.87 0.10 -11.96
N ASN A 165 -6.77 1.33 -12.47
CA ASN A 165 -7.79 2.37 -12.30
C ASN A 165 -8.92 2.31 -13.35
N GLY A 166 -8.94 1.26 -14.18
CA GLY A 166 -9.92 1.08 -15.26
C GLY A 166 -9.83 2.17 -16.33
N GLU A 167 -8.67 2.80 -16.49
CA GLU A 167 -8.37 3.72 -17.59
C GLU A 167 -8.00 2.94 -18.85
N PHE A 168 -7.31 1.80 -18.69
CA PHE A 168 -7.01 0.85 -19.76
C PHE A 168 -7.82 -0.43 -19.59
N THR A 169 -8.33 -0.93 -20.71
CA THR A 169 -8.84 -2.30 -20.79
C THR A 169 -7.69 -3.30 -20.86
N ARG A 170 -8.03 -4.58 -20.69
CA ARG A 170 -7.08 -5.69 -20.87
C ARG A 170 -6.42 -5.66 -22.26
N ASP A 171 -7.17 -5.32 -23.29
CA ASP A 171 -6.65 -5.27 -24.66
C ASP A 171 -5.75 -4.05 -24.88
N ASP A 172 -5.99 -2.94 -24.15
CA ASP A 172 -5.13 -1.75 -24.20
C ASP A 172 -3.78 -2.04 -23.55
N MET A 173 -3.78 -2.66 -22.37
CA MET A 173 -2.56 -3.06 -21.66
C MET A 173 -1.71 -4.00 -22.51
N LYS A 174 -2.35 -5.04 -23.07
CA LYS A 174 -1.72 -5.99 -24.01
C LYS A 174 -1.10 -5.30 -25.20
N TRP A 175 -1.87 -4.46 -25.87
CA TRP A 175 -1.42 -3.73 -27.04
C TRP A 175 -0.24 -2.80 -26.72
N LEU A 176 -0.30 -2.08 -25.60
CA LEU A 176 0.72 -1.11 -25.24
C LEU A 176 2.05 -1.77 -24.85
N ILE A 177 2.02 -2.90 -24.11
CA ILE A 177 3.22 -3.68 -23.79
C ILE A 177 3.96 -4.07 -25.08
N MET A 178 3.23 -4.60 -26.06
CA MET A 178 3.79 -5.07 -27.33
C MET A 178 4.34 -3.92 -28.18
N GLU A 179 3.61 -2.81 -28.28
CA GLU A 179 4.03 -1.69 -29.11
C GLU A 179 5.21 -0.92 -28.49
N ALA A 180 5.25 -0.78 -27.16
CA ALA A 180 6.36 -0.17 -26.46
C ALA A 180 7.64 -1.03 -26.56
N TYR A 181 7.51 -2.37 -26.51
CA TYR A 181 8.64 -3.26 -26.75
C TYR A 181 9.19 -3.15 -28.19
N LYS A 182 8.32 -3.20 -29.20
CA LYS A 182 8.74 -3.04 -30.62
C LYS A 182 9.42 -1.71 -30.88
N ALA A 183 9.01 -0.66 -30.17
CA ALA A 183 9.61 0.67 -30.27
C ALA A 183 10.93 0.81 -29.48
N GLY A 184 11.36 -0.20 -28.73
CA GLY A 184 12.56 -0.17 -27.88
C GLY A 184 12.38 0.63 -26.59
N GLU A 185 11.13 0.90 -26.21
CA GLU A 185 10.73 1.68 -25.04
C GLU A 185 10.62 0.79 -23.79
N LEU A 186 10.37 -0.51 -23.99
CA LEU A 186 10.47 -1.54 -22.97
C LEU A 186 11.51 -2.59 -23.39
N THR A 187 12.18 -3.16 -22.41
CA THR A 187 13.02 -4.35 -22.55
C THR A 187 12.28 -5.61 -22.12
N ARG A 188 12.90 -6.77 -22.36
CA ARG A 188 12.40 -8.05 -21.86
C ARG A 188 12.25 -8.07 -20.34
N ASP A 189 13.15 -7.38 -19.63
CA ASP A 189 13.11 -7.28 -18.17
C ASP A 189 11.95 -6.39 -17.68
N ASP A 190 11.64 -5.34 -18.43
CA ASP A 190 10.49 -4.48 -18.14
C ASP A 190 9.18 -5.24 -18.36
N ILE A 191 9.05 -5.98 -19.48
CA ILE A 191 7.90 -6.86 -19.73
C ILE A 191 7.74 -7.86 -18.58
N ARG A 192 8.85 -8.47 -18.14
CA ARG A 192 8.86 -9.41 -17.03
C ARG A 192 8.29 -8.79 -15.77
N THR A 193 8.80 -7.62 -15.40
CA THR A 193 8.39 -6.91 -14.20
C THR A 193 6.91 -6.52 -14.26
N ILE A 194 6.44 -6.01 -15.40
CA ILE A 194 5.04 -5.64 -15.62
C ILE A 194 4.11 -6.85 -15.45
N ILE A 195 4.45 -8.00 -16.07
CA ILE A 195 3.63 -9.21 -15.98
C ILE A 195 3.54 -9.72 -14.53
N ILE A 196 4.67 -9.77 -13.81
CA ILE A 196 4.74 -10.26 -12.43
C ILE A 196 3.96 -9.33 -11.49
N VAL A 197 4.27 -8.03 -11.51
CA VAL A 197 3.65 -7.04 -10.60
C VAL A 197 2.15 -6.99 -10.80
N SER A 198 1.67 -6.96 -12.05
CA SER A 198 0.23 -6.92 -12.31
C SER A 198 -0.47 -8.23 -11.99
N TYR A 199 0.17 -9.40 -12.12
CA TYR A 199 -0.42 -10.65 -11.65
C TYR A 199 -0.58 -10.68 -10.11
N ASN A 200 0.46 -10.26 -9.38
CA ASN A 200 0.45 -10.23 -7.91
C ASN A 200 -0.59 -9.28 -7.32
N HIS A 201 -0.81 -8.13 -7.97
CA HIS A 201 -1.84 -7.19 -7.55
C HIS A 201 -3.27 -7.61 -7.94
N GLY A 202 -3.42 -8.77 -8.60
CA GLY A 202 -4.71 -9.25 -9.10
C GLY A 202 -5.23 -8.44 -10.28
N GLU A 203 -4.38 -7.64 -10.92
CA GLU A 203 -4.68 -6.84 -12.10
C GLU A 203 -4.73 -7.77 -13.33
N LEU A 204 -3.71 -8.61 -13.51
CA LEU A 204 -3.72 -9.67 -14.51
C LEU A 204 -4.29 -10.97 -13.93
N LYS A 205 -5.22 -11.59 -14.66
CA LYS A 205 -5.66 -12.97 -14.41
C LYS A 205 -4.71 -13.96 -15.10
N ARG A 206 -4.81 -15.24 -14.74
CA ARG A 206 -4.03 -16.34 -15.34
C ARG A 206 -4.03 -16.30 -16.87
N ASP A 207 -5.22 -16.12 -17.48
CA ASP A 207 -5.38 -16.01 -18.93
C ASP A 207 -4.61 -14.83 -19.55
N ASP A 208 -4.38 -13.76 -18.79
CA ASP A 208 -3.72 -12.55 -19.26
C ASP A 208 -2.21 -12.74 -19.28
N VAL A 209 -1.68 -13.34 -18.20
CA VAL A 209 -0.27 -13.72 -18.07
C VAL A 209 0.11 -14.73 -19.16
N LYS A 210 -0.72 -15.75 -19.40
CA LYS A 210 -0.49 -16.69 -20.50
C LYS A 210 -0.44 -15.97 -21.83
N TRP A 211 -1.45 -15.17 -22.14
CA TRP A 211 -1.49 -14.47 -23.41
C TRP A 211 -0.26 -13.58 -23.61
N LEU A 212 0.16 -12.84 -22.58
CA LEU A 212 1.32 -11.94 -22.65
C LEU A 212 2.62 -12.72 -22.85
N LEU A 213 2.86 -13.76 -22.05
CA LEU A 213 4.03 -14.62 -22.18
C LEU A 213 4.09 -15.27 -23.57
N MET A 214 2.97 -15.76 -24.07
CA MET A 214 2.91 -16.53 -25.31
C MET A 214 2.91 -15.65 -26.56
N GLN A 215 2.27 -14.49 -26.55
CA GLN A 215 2.37 -13.55 -27.67
C GLN A 215 3.77 -12.94 -27.76
N ALA A 216 4.37 -12.60 -26.62
CA ALA A 216 5.74 -12.10 -26.62
C ALA A 216 6.71 -13.20 -27.08
N TYR A 217 6.52 -14.47 -26.69
CA TYR A 217 7.30 -15.59 -27.23
C TYR A 217 7.09 -15.79 -28.74
N LYS A 218 5.84 -15.84 -29.22
CA LYS A 218 5.49 -16.04 -30.64
C LYS A 218 6.02 -14.95 -31.56
N ASN A 219 6.05 -13.71 -31.08
CA ASN A 219 6.59 -12.56 -31.82
C ASN A 219 8.12 -12.44 -31.71
N LYS A 220 8.79 -13.43 -31.09
CA LYS A 220 10.25 -13.47 -30.84
C LYS A 220 10.74 -12.34 -29.91
N GLU A 221 9.85 -11.83 -29.08
CA GLU A 221 10.08 -10.77 -28.11
C GLU A 221 10.60 -11.36 -26.78
N LEU A 222 10.11 -12.55 -26.40
CA LEU A 222 10.70 -13.41 -25.38
C LEU A 222 11.33 -14.66 -26.01
N THR A 223 12.39 -15.16 -25.40
CA THR A 223 13.02 -16.44 -25.71
C THR A 223 12.50 -17.53 -24.77
N ARG A 224 12.80 -18.81 -25.07
CA ARG A 224 12.46 -19.92 -24.16
C ARG A 224 13.15 -19.79 -22.80
N GLU A 225 14.32 -19.15 -22.75
CA GLU A 225 15.05 -18.80 -21.53
C GLU A 225 14.30 -17.75 -20.72
N ASP A 226 13.74 -16.74 -21.38
CA ASP A 226 12.94 -15.71 -20.72
C ASP A 226 11.65 -16.31 -20.15
N VAL A 227 10.96 -17.17 -20.91
CA VAL A 227 9.76 -17.89 -20.47
C VAL A 227 10.07 -18.79 -19.26
N ARG A 228 11.19 -19.53 -19.30
CA ARG A 228 11.68 -20.32 -18.15
C ARG A 228 11.89 -19.42 -16.93
N THR A 229 12.73 -18.40 -17.06
CA THR A 229 13.08 -17.46 -15.98
C THR A 229 11.84 -16.79 -15.38
N LEU A 230 10.87 -16.43 -16.22
CA LEU A 230 9.61 -15.81 -15.79
C LEU A 230 8.77 -16.75 -14.92
N ILE A 231 8.55 -17.97 -15.41
CA ILE A 231 7.72 -18.95 -14.72
C ILE A 231 8.41 -19.41 -13.43
N THR A 232 9.73 -19.59 -13.46
CA THR A 232 10.47 -20.11 -12.31
C THR A 232 10.78 -19.05 -11.25
N ALA A 233 11.09 -17.80 -11.64
CA ALA A 233 11.26 -16.70 -10.68
C ALA A 233 9.94 -16.42 -9.95
N ALA A 234 8.83 -16.37 -10.69
CA ALA A 234 7.52 -16.17 -10.09
C ALA A 234 7.10 -17.36 -9.21
N TYR A 235 7.45 -18.61 -9.58
CA TYR A 235 7.25 -19.76 -8.70
C TYR A 235 8.10 -19.70 -7.41
N ARG A 236 9.38 -19.31 -7.51
CA ARG A 236 10.31 -19.21 -6.36
C ARG A 236 9.97 -18.08 -5.39
N ASN A 237 9.46 -16.97 -5.91
CA ASN A 237 9.00 -15.84 -5.11
C ASN A 237 7.59 -16.08 -4.53
N GLY A 238 7.00 -17.27 -4.73
CA GLY A 238 5.68 -17.64 -4.23
C GLY A 238 4.52 -16.99 -4.98
N GLU A 239 4.79 -16.36 -6.11
CA GLU A 239 3.85 -15.64 -6.98
C GLU A 239 3.06 -16.61 -7.88
N LEU A 240 3.63 -17.76 -8.22
CA LEU A 240 2.96 -18.86 -8.93
C LEU A 240 2.91 -20.14 -8.09
N THR A 241 1.80 -20.87 -8.14
CA THR A 241 1.67 -22.22 -7.58
C THR A 241 2.11 -23.30 -8.57
N ARG A 242 2.27 -24.55 -8.11
CA ARG A 242 2.55 -25.69 -9.01
C ARG A 242 1.49 -25.87 -10.09
N ALA A 243 0.23 -25.58 -9.77
CA ALA A 243 -0.87 -25.62 -10.72
C ALA A 243 -0.75 -24.51 -11.77
N ASP A 244 -0.27 -23.32 -11.38
CA ASP A 244 -0.01 -22.22 -12.31
C ASP A 244 1.14 -22.54 -13.26
N VAL A 245 2.23 -23.12 -12.75
CA VAL A 245 3.36 -23.57 -13.56
C VAL A 245 2.94 -24.69 -14.53
N LYS A 246 2.18 -25.70 -14.06
CA LYS A 246 1.58 -26.73 -14.95
C LYS A 246 0.78 -26.06 -16.06
N TRP A 247 -0.12 -25.16 -15.67
CA TRP A 247 -1.03 -24.53 -16.62
C TRP A 247 -0.29 -23.67 -17.65
N LEU A 248 0.67 -22.83 -17.23
CA LEU A 248 1.46 -22.01 -18.15
C LEU A 248 2.33 -22.83 -19.10
N ILE A 249 2.93 -23.92 -18.65
CA ILE A 249 3.85 -24.72 -19.46
C ILE A 249 3.08 -25.72 -20.35
N VAL A 250 2.17 -26.49 -19.78
CA VAL A 250 1.46 -27.57 -20.48
C VAL A 250 0.35 -27.05 -21.39
N GLU A 251 -0.39 -26.02 -20.97
CA GLU A 251 -1.47 -25.47 -21.80
C GLU A 251 -0.93 -24.66 -22.99
N SER A 252 0.26 -24.06 -22.84
CA SER A 252 0.95 -23.37 -23.94
C SER A 252 1.52 -24.36 -24.96
N TYR A 253 1.98 -25.53 -24.50
CA TYR A 253 2.31 -26.64 -25.39
C TYR A 253 1.09 -27.14 -26.18
N LYS A 254 -0.05 -27.38 -25.50
CA LYS A 254 -1.29 -27.81 -26.16
C LYS A 254 -1.84 -26.80 -27.16
N ALA A 255 -1.67 -25.50 -26.89
CA ALA A 255 -2.07 -24.43 -27.79
C ALA A 255 -1.14 -24.27 -29.01
N GLY A 256 -0.06 -25.04 -29.11
CA GLY A 256 0.96 -24.92 -30.16
C GLY A 256 1.82 -23.66 -30.03
N GLU A 257 1.82 -23.03 -28.85
CA GLU A 257 2.57 -21.80 -28.55
C GLU A 257 3.98 -22.14 -28.07
N LEU A 258 4.17 -23.29 -27.40
CA LEU A 258 5.46 -23.91 -27.15
C LEU A 258 5.59 -25.20 -27.97
N THR A 259 6.79 -25.48 -28.47
CA THR A 259 7.08 -26.80 -29.05
C THR A 259 7.26 -27.83 -27.93
N ARG A 260 7.19 -29.13 -28.27
CA ARG A 260 7.53 -30.22 -27.34
C ARG A 260 8.94 -30.05 -26.77
N ASP A 261 9.88 -29.64 -27.62
CA ASP A 261 11.27 -29.41 -27.24
C ASP A 261 11.41 -28.20 -26.29
N ASP A 262 10.64 -27.12 -26.51
CA ASP A 262 10.65 -25.96 -25.60
C ASP A 262 10.10 -26.31 -24.23
N MET A 263 8.94 -26.96 -24.16
CA MET A 263 8.33 -27.41 -22.90
C MET A 263 9.27 -28.33 -22.13
N ARG A 264 9.82 -29.33 -22.83
CA ARG A 264 10.75 -30.30 -22.25
C ARG A 264 12.03 -29.64 -21.77
N TRP A 265 12.58 -28.71 -22.55
CA TRP A 265 13.78 -27.95 -22.19
C TRP A 265 13.54 -27.04 -20.99
N ILE A 266 12.43 -26.29 -20.94
CA ILE A 266 12.08 -25.40 -19.82
C ILE A 266 12.02 -26.19 -18.51
N LEU A 267 11.34 -27.35 -18.50
CA LEU A 267 11.19 -28.16 -17.29
C LEU A 267 12.52 -28.79 -16.83
N LEU A 268 13.32 -29.31 -17.76
CA LEU A 268 14.61 -29.94 -17.45
C LEU A 268 15.65 -28.91 -17.03
N GLU A 269 15.74 -27.79 -17.73
CA GLU A 269 16.70 -26.73 -17.43
C GLU A 269 16.34 -26.04 -16.10
N ALA A 270 15.05 -25.85 -15.80
CA ALA A 270 14.63 -25.36 -14.49
C ALA A 270 15.04 -26.28 -13.34
N VAL A 271 14.98 -27.61 -13.54
CA VAL A 271 15.50 -28.59 -12.56
C VAL A 271 17.02 -28.52 -12.47
N LYS A 272 17.70 -28.43 -13.61
CA LYS A 272 19.16 -28.37 -13.69
C LYS A 272 19.75 -27.14 -12.98
N GLN A 273 19.11 -25.99 -13.14
CA GLN A 273 19.49 -24.72 -12.51
C GLN A 273 19.04 -24.62 -11.04
N GLY A 274 18.35 -25.63 -10.50
CA GLY A 274 17.81 -25.63 -9.13
C GLY A 274 16.65 -24.66 -8.92
N GLU A 275 15.97 -24.25 -10.00
CA GLU A 275 14.88 -23.29 -9.96
C GLU A 275 13.51 -23.93 -9.74
N LEU A 276 13.31 -25.16 -10.22
CA LEU A 276 12.18 -26.02 -9.89
C LEU A 276 12.71 -27.32 -9.26
N ARG A 277 12.02 -27.80 -8.22
CA ARG A 277 12.37 -29.09 -7.61
C ARG A 277 11.93 -30.23 -8.52
N LYS A 278 12.71 -31.32 -8.57
CA LYS A 278 12.34 -32.56 -9.28
C LYS A 278 10.93 -33.04 -8.92
N SER A 279 10.58 -32.98 -7.63
CA SER A 279 9.26 -33.35 -7.11
C SER A 279 8.11 -32.52 -7.69
N ASP A 280 8.34 -31.23 -7.91
CA ASP A 280 7.32 -30.31 -8.44
C ASP A 280 7.10 -30.55 -9.93
N VAL A 281 8.18 -30.78 -10.68
CA VAL A 281 8.10 -31.12 -12.10
C VAL A 281 7.49 -32.51 -12.31
N ILE A 282 7.82 -33.49 -11.47
CA ILE A 282 7.18 -34.82 -11.51
C ILE A 282 5.69 -34.71 -11.20
N TRP A 283 5.30 -33.86 -10.24
CA TRP A 283 3.88 -33.61 -9.98
C TRP A 283 3.17 -33.02 -11.22
N ILE A 284 3.77 -32.00 -11.86
CA ILE A 284 3.24 -31.36 -13.07
C ILE A 284 3.00 -32.39 -14.18
N ILE A 285 3.99 -33.24 -14.43
CA ILE A 285 3.94 -34.28 -15.48
C ILE A 285 2.89 -35.34 -15.15
N LYS A 286 2.86 -35.85 -13.91
CA LYS A 286 1.85 -36.83 -13.47
C LYS A 286 0.43 -36.29 -13.60
N GLU A 287 0.24 -35.04 -13.22
CA GLU A 287 -1.06 -34.40 -13.31
C GLU A 287 -1.47 -34.12 -14.75
N ALA A 288 -0.54 -33.92 -15.67
CA ALA A 288 -0.80 -33.80 -17.11
C ALA A 288 -1.06 -35.14 -17.79
N TYR A 289 -0.47 -36.23 -17.30
CA TYR A 289 -0.78 -37.59 -17.77
C TYR A 289 -2.20 -38.00 -17.42
N LYS A 290 -2.67 -37.71 -16.19
CA LYS A 290 -4.03 -38.04 -15.76
C LYS A 290 -5.10 -37.39 -16.64
N THR A 291 -4.80 -36.23 -17.20
CA THR A 291 -5.69 -35.45 -18.06
C THR A 291 -5.44 -35.68 -19.56
N ASN A 292 -4.54 -36.61 -19.93
CA ASN A 292 -4.09 -36.86 -21.31
C ASN A 292 -3.55 -35.60 -22.02
N GLU A 293 -3.01 -34.66 -21.25
CA GLU A 293 -2.42 -33.40 -21.73
C GLU A 293 -0.97 -33.56 -22.17
N LEU A 294 -0.29 -34.54 -21.57
CA LEU A 294 1.03 -35.02 -21.95
C LEU A 294 1.00 -36.55 -22.04
N THR A 295 1.98 -37.09 -22.76
CA THR A 295 2.27 -38.51 -22.85
C THR A 295 3.71 -38.78 -22.42
N THR A 296 4.05 -40.03 -22.16
CA THR A 296 5.44 -40.44 -21.88
C THR A 296 6.39 -40.19 -23.05
N SER A 297 5.86 -39.97 -24.25
CA SER A 297 6.68 -39.51 -25.36
C SER A 297 7.13 -38.06 -25.15
N ASP A 298 6.32 -37.19 -24.55
CA ASP A 298 6.62 -35.75 -24.42
C ASP A 298 7.80 -35.50 -23.47
N ILE A 299 7.74 -36.05 -22.26
CA ILE A 299 8.77 -35.98 -21.22
C ILE A 299 8.50 -37.07 -20.18
N THR A 300 9.50 -37.78 -19.67
CA THR A 300 9.34 -38.88 -18.72
C THR A 300 9.78 -38.52 -17.30
N GLU A 301 9.25 -39.22 -16.28
CA GLU A 301 9.73 -39.12 -14.90
C GLU A 301 11.22 -39.47 -14.79
N GLN A 302 11.68 -40.44 -15.58
CA GLN A 302 13.07 -40.88 -15.59
C GLN A 302 14.01 -39.79 -16.12
N GLU A 303 13.59 -39.02 -17.13
CA GLU A 303 14.35 -37.87 -17.64
C GLU A 303 14.47 -36.75 -16.60
N ILE A 304 13.42 -36.48 -15.81
CA ILE A 304 13.50 -35.51 -14.69
C ILE A 304 14.42 -36.02 -13.58
N ASN A 305 14.29 -37.30 -13.21
CA ASN A 305 15.10 -37.90 -12.16
C ASN A 305 16.59 -37.94 -12.51
N SER A 306 16.90 -38.18 -13.79
CA SER A 306 18.28 -38.23 -14.32
C SER A 306 18.88 -36.87 -14.66
N ALA A 307 18.11 -35.77 -14.61
CA ALA A 307 18.63 -34.43 -14.81
C ALA A 307 19.70 -34.09 -13.75
N SER A 308 20.88 -33.67 -14.20
CA SER A 308 21.98 -33.20 -13.35
C SER A 308 21.61 -31.87 -12.70
N VAL A 309 21.86 -31.72 -11.39
CA VAL A 309 21.66 -30.45 -10.67
C VAL A 309 23.02 -29.77 -10.56
N GLU A 310 23.21 -28.62 -11.21
CA GLU A 310 24.51 -27.92 -11.25
C GLU A 310 24.74 -27.01 -10.03
N LYS A 311 23.72 -26.77 -9.20
CA LYS A 311 23.80 -26.02 -7.94
C LYS A 311 23.10 -26.81 -6.82
N GLU A 312 23.87 -27.39 -5.89
CA GLU A 312 23.33 -27.98 -4.66
C GLU A 312 22.86 -26.88 -3.69
N PRO A 313 21.69 -27.03 -3.04
CA PRO A 313 21.32 -26.19 -1.90
C PRO A 313 22.16 -26.57 -0.68
N ALA A 314 22.61 -25.58 0.09
CA ALA A 314 23.53 -25.76 1.21
C ALA A 314 22.89 -26.43 2.43
N ASP A 315 23.52 -27.50 2.93
CA ASP A 315 23.22 -28.25 4.16
C ASP A 315 23.62 -27.52 5.45
N VAL A 316 22.78 -27.54 6.50
CA VAL A 316 23.21 -27.58 7.93
C VAL A 316 22.05 -28.07 8.89
N PRO A 317 22.23 -28.25 10.22
CA PRO A 317 22.17 -29.51 10.97
C PRO A 317 20.95 -29.65 11.94
N SER A 318 20.99 -30.71 12.75
CA SER A 318 19.90 -31.23 13.62
C SER A 318 19.41 -30.33 14.77
N ILE A 319 18.11 -30.52 15.06
CA ILE A 319 17.21 -29.78 15.94
C ILE A 319 17.35 -30.21 17.41
N GLU A 320 17.40 -29.25 18.33
CA GLU A 320 16.75 -29.38 19.65
C GLU A 320 16.35 -28.02 20.26
N GLU A 321 15.08 -27.96 20.67
CA GLU A 321 14.39 -27.00 21.56
C GLU A 321 14.23 -25.52 21.15
N ILE A 322 13.01 -25.18 20.70
CA ILE A 322 12.58 -23.80 20.44
C ILE A 322 11.25 -23.52 21.17
N LYS A 323 11.32 -22.85 22.34
CA LYS A 323 10.18 -22.22 23.06
C LYS A 323 9.97 -20.77 22.60
N GLU A 324 8.73 -20.36 22.30
CA GLU A 324 8.33 -19.01 21.82
C GLU A 324 8.62 -17.87 22.80
N PRO A 325 9.03 -16.66 22.32
CA PRO A 325 8.68 -15.41 22.99
C PRO A 325 7.31 -14.92 22.49
N ASN A 326 6.45 -14.67 23.48
CA ASN A 326 5.00 -14.50 23.40
C ASN A 326 4.52 -13.26 22.62
N ALA A 327 3.29 -13.36 22.11
CA ALA A 327 2.50 -12.36 21.39
C ALA A 327 2.04 -11.12 22.23
N GLY A 328 2.79 -10.73 23.27
CA GLY A 328 2.38 -9.67 24.22
C GLY A 328 2.57 -8.22 23.74
N THR A 329 3.48 -7.96 22.80
CA THR A 329 3.92 -6.57 22.54
C THR A 329 3.03 -5.76 21.57
N ALA A 330 1.88 -6.28 21.12
CA ALA A 330 0.98 -5.55 20.23
C ALA A 330 -0.25 -4.96 20.94
N SER A 331 -0.67 -5.49 22.09
CA SER A 331 -1.79 -4.93 22.86
C SER A 331 -1.38 -3.82 23.82
N GLU A 332 -0.10 -3.75 24.18
CA GLU A 332 0.42 -2.75 25.15
C GLU A 332 0.78 -1.40 24.51
N ALA A 333 0.77 -1.29 23.17
CA ALA A 333 1.01 -0.03 22.46
C ALA A 333 -0.25 0.86 22.34
N THR A 334 -1.40 0.41 22.86
CA THR A 334 -2.66 1.16 22.83
C THR A 334 -3.31 1.21 24.21
N THR A 335 -2.75 1.99 25.12
CA THR A 335 -3.47 2.79 26.13
C THR A 335 -2.43 3.53 26.98
N PRO A 336 -2.44 4.88 26.95
CA PRO A 336 -3.24 5.61 27.94
C PRO A 336 -4.13 6.69 27.29
N GLY A 337 -5.36 6.78 27.79
CA GLY A 337 -6.36 7.73 27.33
C GLY A 337 -5.90 9.18 27.49
N THR A 338 -6.11 9.98 26.44
CA THR A 338 -6.35 11.45 26.43
C THR A 338 -6.35 11.95 24.97
N PHE A 339 -7.30 11.47 24.19
CA PHE A 339 -7.92 12.19 23.08
C PHE A 339 -9.33 11.65 23.05
N ASP A 340 -10.29 12.48 23.44
CA ASP A 340 -11.63 12.09 23.85
C ASP A 340 -12.24 10.99 22.97
N GLU A 341 -12.76 9.97 23.66
CA GLU A 341 -13.46 8.81 23.13
C GLU A 341 -14.70 9.25 22.34
N GLU A 342 -14.53 9.53 21.05
CA GLU A 342 -15.61 9.47 20.07
C GLU A 342 -15.05 9.29 18.65
N SER A 343 -15.02 8.02 18.24
CA SER A 343 -15.22 7.51 16.88
C SER A 343 -14.79 8.41 15.71
N ALA A 344 -13.52 8.80 15.63
CA ALA A 344 -12.93 9.00 14.30
C ALA A 344 -12.70 7.60 13.72
N ALA A 345 -13.69 7.09 12.98
CA ALA A 345 -13.54 5.87 12.22
C ALA A 345 -12.29 6.02 11.33
N ALA A 346 -11.32 5.12 11.49
CA ALA A 346 -10.41 4.83 10.39
C ALA A 346 -11.28 4.57 9.15
N PRO A 347 -10.87 4.96 7.93
CA PRO A 347 -11.60 4.55 6.73
C PRO A 347 -11.84 3.03 6.85
N ALA A 348 -13.12 2.68 6.94
CA ALA A 348 -13.54 1.34 7.25
C ALA A 348 -12.96 0.39 6.21
N ASP A 349 -12.46 -0.74 6.69
CA ASP A 349 -12.07 -1.94 5.93
C ASP A 349 -10.70 -2.01 5.22
N SER A 350 -9.84 -0.97 5.21
CA SER A 350 -8.84 -0.87 4.13
C SER A 350 -7.34 -1.15 4.37
N VAL A 351 -6.84 -1.43 5.59
CA VAL A 351 -5.36 -1.51 5.78
C VAL A 351 -4.82 -2.89 6.18
N ILE A 352 -5.48 -3.64 7.07
CA ILE A 352 -5.03 -4.99 7.43
C ILE A 352 -5.73 -6.00 6.51
N LYS A 353 -5.08 -6.35 5.41
CA LYS A 353 -5.56 -7.37 4.47
C LYS A 353 -5.32 -8.78 5.01
N THR A 354 -4.32 -8.93 5.89
CA THR A 354 -3.93 -10.23 6.45
C THR A 354 -4.85 -10.64 7.60
N LYS A 355 -5.75 -11.57 7.29
CA LYS A 355 -6.69 -12.21 8.21
C LYS A 355 -5.98 -12.94 9.37
N GLN A 356 -6.47 -12.78 10.60
CA GLN A 356 -5.87 -13.42 11.79
C GLN A 356 -5.87 -14.95 11.69
N ALA A 357 -6.92 -15.55 11.14
CA ALA A 357 -6.99 -16.99 10.93
C ALA A 357 -6.00 -17.48 9.86
N MET A 358 -5.68 -16.64 8.86
CA MET A 358 -4.67 -16.95 7.85
C MET A 358 -3.26 -16.99 8.44
N MET A 359 -2.95 -16.07 9.36
CA MET A 359 -1.70 -16.13 10.10
C MET A 359 -1.59 -17.40 10.94
N LEU A 360 -2.64 -17.74 11.67
CA LEU A 360 -2.68 -18.97 12.47
C LEU A 360 -2.37 -20.20 11.60
N TYR A 361 -2.98 -20.28 10.43
CA TYR A 361 -2.74 -21.35 9.47
C TYR A 361 -1.30 -21.37 8.96
N LYS A 362 -0.75 -20.22 8.54
CA LYS A 362 0.65 -20.14 8.06
C LYS A 362 1.67 -20.57 9.11
N TYR A 363 1.45 -20.24 10.39
CA TYR A 363 2.28 -20.73 11.49
C TYR A 363 2.09 -22.23 11.78
N ALA A 364 0.87 -22.75 11.57
CA ALA A 364 0.55 -24.15 11.81
C ALA A 364 1.04 -25.09 10.68
N LEU A 365 1.27 -24.59 9.47
CA LEU A 365 1.65 -25.41 8.31
C LEU A 365 2.90 -26.27 8.56
N LEU A 366 3.96 -25.70 9.13
CA LEU A 366 5.19 -26.43 9.43
C LEU A 366 4.95 -27.65 10.35
N PRO A 367 4.38 -27.49 11.55
CA PRO A 367 4.12 -28.65 12.42
C PRO A 367 3.07 -29.59 11.82
N VAL A 368 2.11 -29.11 11.03
CA VAL A 368 1.13 -29.96 10.33
C VAL A 368 1.82 -30.88 9.34
N GLU A 369 2.67 -30.33 8.47
CA GLU A 369 3.35 -31.09 7.44
C GLU A 369 4.41 -32.04 8.00
N LYS A 370 5.16 -31.63 9.04
CA LYS A 370 6.08 -32.53 9.75
C LYS A 370 5.35 -33.76 10.31
N ASN A 371 4.16 -33.56 10.90
CA ASN A 371 3.37 -34.67 11.41
C ASN A 371 2.78 -35.53 10.28
N ARG A 372 2.29 -34.93 9.18
CA ARG A 372 1.77 -35.69 8.03
C ARG A 372 2.84 -36.59 7.40
N ILE A 373 4.00 -36.02 7.06
CA ILE A 373 5.14 -36.75 6.48
C ILE A 373 5.67 -37.80 7.46
N GLY A 374 5.75 -37.45 8.75
CA GLY A 374 6.16 -38.39 9.78
C GLY A 374 5.19 -39.57 9.94
N MET A 375 3.88 -39.32 9.89
CA MET A 375 2.86 -40.37 9.91
C MET A 375 2.99 -41.31 8.70
N GLU A 376 3.23 -40.76 7.50
CA GLU A 376 3.45 -41.55 6.28
C GLU A 376 4.70 -42.43 6.37
N ALA A 377 5.81 -41.88 6.87
CA ALA A 377 7.05 -42.62 7.05
C ALA A 377 6.89 -43.79 8.04
N ILE A 378 6.20 -43.54 9.16
CA ILE A 378 5.93 -44.56 10.16
C ILE A 378 5.01 -45.66 9.62
N ILE A 379 3.96 -45.30 8.88
CA ILE A 379 3.08 -46.28 8.24
C ILE A 379 3.89 -47.17 7.27
N GLY A 380 4.71 -46.58 6.41
CA GLY A 380 5.56 -47.34 5.48
C GLY A 380 6.55 -48.26 6.20
N TYR A 381 7.11 -47.82 7.34
CA TYR A 381 7.96 -48.66 8.17
C TYR A 381 7.18 -49.84 8.76
N VAL A 382 6.00 -49.60 9.33
CA VAL A 382 5.14 -50.64 9.92
C VAL A 382 4.71 -51.67 8.85
N GLU A 383 4.42 -51.23 7.63
CA GLU A 383 4.17 -52.12 6.48
C GLU A 383 5.40 -52.96 6.12
N SER A 384 6.59 -52.35 6.12
CA SER A 384 7.84 -53.05 5.77
C SER A 384 8.20 -54.18 6.73
N ILE A 385 7.75 -54.11 7.98
CA ILE A 385 7.91 -55.17 9.00
C ILE A 385 6.70 -56.12 9.06
N GLY A 386 5.76 -56.01 8.12
CA GLY A 386 4.62 -56.93 7.96
C GLY A 386 3.53 -56.80 9.02
N LYS A 387 3.37 -55.62 9.63
CA LYS A 387 2.35 -55.35 10.67
C LYS A 387 1.14 -54.60 10.07
N ASP A 388 -0.03 -54.75 10.69
CA ASP A 388 -1.26 -54.06 10.28
C ASP A 388 -1.17 -52.55 10.51
N THR A 389 -1.47 -51.76 9.48
CA THR A 389 -1.46 -50.29 9.50
C THR A 389 -2.85 -49.66 9.50
N SER A 390 -3.93 -50.44 9.47
CA SER A 390 -5.30 -49.94 9.25
C SER A 390 -5.71 -48.78 10.19
N LYS A 391 -5.39 -48.88 11.48
CA LYS A 391 -5.66 -47.82 12.47
C LYS A 391 -4.76 -46.59 12.31
N LEU A 392 -3.50 -46.79 11.91
CA LEU A 392 -2.56 -45.70 11.64
C LEU A 392 -2.97 -44.91 10.40
N VAL A 393 -3.38 -45.61 9.34
CA VAL A 393 -3.94 -45.01 8.11
C VAL A 393 -5.19 -44.20 8.43
N THR A 394 -6.13 -44.75 9.19
CA THR A 394 -7.35 -44.04 9.62
C THR A 394 -7.03 -42.76 10.40
N SER A 395 -6.03 -42.81 11.30
CA SER A 395 -5.61 -41.65 12.08
C SER A 395 -4.94 -40.58 11.21
N LYS A 396 -4.12 -40.99 10.23
CA LYS A 396 -3.51 -40.09 9.24
C LYS A 396 -4.59 -39.42 8.38
N ASP A 397 -5.56 -40.17 7.88
CA ASP A 397 -6.61 -39.61 7.02
C ASP A 397 -7.47 -38.60 7.79
N ARG A 398 -7.77 -38.87 9.06
CA ARG A 398 -8.42 -37.88 9.94
C ARG A 398 -7.55 -36.64 10.14
N PHE A 399 -6.24 -36.80 10.34
CA PHE A 399 -5.31 -35.68 10.46
C PHE A 399 -5.27 -34.81 9.18
N VAL A 400 -5.24 -35.44 8.00
CA VAL A 400 -5.31 -34.75 6.70
C VAL A 400 -6.64 -34.01 6.52
N SER A 401 -7.76 -34.61 6.95
CA SER A 401 -9.07 -33.93 6.95
C SER A 401 -9.04 -32.66 7.81
N LEU A 402 -8.50 -32.74 9.03
CA LEU A 402 -8.37 -31.60 9.92
C LEU A 402 -7.45 -30.52 9.35
N ALA A 403 -6.38 -30.88 8.64
CA ALA A 403 -5.53 -29.91 7.94
C ALA A 403 -6.31 -29.14 6.85
N ASN A 404 -7.17 -29.83 6.10
CA ASN A 404 -8.06 -29.19 5.11
C ASN A 404 -9.10 -28.28 5.77
N GLU A 405 -9.68 -28.70 6.90
CA GLU A 405 -10.60 -27.87 7.70
C GLU A 405 -9.91 -26.63 8.25
N LEU A 406 -8.65 -26.74 8.69
CA LEU A 406 -7.85 -25.61 9.17
C LEU A 406 -7.65 -24.56 8.06
N ASN A 407 -7.35 -25.01 6.83
CA ASN A 407 -7.25 -24.13 5.68
C ASN A 407 -8.60 -23.44 5.36
N LYS A 408 -9.72 -24.18 5.43
CA LYS A 408 -11.06 -23.60 5.25
C LYS A 408 -11.38 -22.55 6.32
N ALA A 409 -11.07 -22.83 7.59
CA ALA A 409 -11.22 -21.89 8.69
C ALA A 409 -10.40 -20.61 8.43
N ALA A 410 -9.17 -20.76 7.93
CA ALA A 410 -8.33 -19.62 7.55
C ALA A 410 -8.94 -18.75 6.44
N GLN A 411 -9.44 -19.38 5.37
CA GLN A 411 -10.12 -18.69 4.25
C GLN A 411 -11.36 -17.90 4.75
N ASN A 412 -12.12 -18.50 5.65
CA ASN A 412 -13.31 -17.92 6.28
C ASN A 412 -13.00 -16.90 7.40
N ASN A 413 -11.72 -16.64 7.69
CA ASN A 413 -11.28 -15.84 8.84
C ASN A 413 -11.78 -16.34 10.21
N ASP A 414 -12.09 -17.64 10.33
CA ASP A 414 -12.54 -18.25 11.58
C ASP A 414 -11.34 -18.63 12.47
N TYR A 415 -10.87 -17.65 13.24
CA TYR A 415 -9.72 -17.83 14.13
C TYR A 415 -10.01 -18.79 15.31
N GLN A 416 -11.24 -18.80 15.83
CA GLN A 416 -11.59 -19.67 16.97
C GLN A 416 -11.79 -21.11 16.52
N GLY A 417 -12.46 -21.33 15.37
CA GLY A 417 -12.54 -22.64 14.72
C GLY A 417 -11.16 -23.18 14.39
N GLY A 418 -10.27 -22.35 13.81
CA GLY A 418 -8.89 -22.75 13.53
C GLY A 418 -8.12 -23.23 14.78
N LYS A 419 -8.27 -22.55 15.93
CA LYS A 419 -7.64 -22.99 17.19
C LYS A 419 -8.21 -24.33 17.69
N SER A 420 -9.53 -24.51 17.59
CA SER A 420 -10.18 -25.78 17.94
C SER A 420 -9.66 -26.93 17.07
N ILE A 421 -9.54 -26.70 15.75
CA ILE A 421 -9.00 -27.68 14.80
C ILE A 421 -7.55 -28.06 15.15
N ILE A 422 -6.68 -27.08 15.44
CA ILE A 422 -5.29 -27.36 15.86
C ILE A 422 -5.25 -28.21 17.13
N SER A 423 -6.17 -28.01 18.08
CA SER A 423 -6.27 -28.87 19.27
C SER A 423 -6.60 -30.31 18.89
N GLN A 424 -7.61 -30.51 18.03
CA GLN A 424 -8.01 -31.85 17.56
C GLN A 424 -6.88 -32.54 16.77
N MET A 425 -6.08 -31.77 16.03
CA MET A 425 -4.89 -32.29 15.35
C MET A 425 -3.84 -32.80 16.34
N LYS A 426 -3.60 -32.09 17.44
CA LYS A 426 -2.69 -32.54 18.51
C LYS A 426 -3.17 -33.83 19.17
N ASP A 427 -4.47 -33.94 19.42
CA ASP A 427 -5.07 -35.16 19.97
C ASP A 427 -4.90 -36.33 19.01
N THR A 428 -5.14 -36.11 17.72
CA THR A 428 -4.96 -37.12 16.66
C THR A 428 -3.50 -37.60 16.57
N VAL A 429 -2.52 -36.68 16.62
CA VAL A 429 -1.09 -37.02 16.64
C VAL A 429 -0.73 -37.83 17.90
N THR A 430 -1.29 -37.47 19.05
CA THR A 430 -1.05 -38.18 20.32
C THR A 430 -1.59 -39.61 20.25
N GLY A 431 -2.79 -39.79 19.70
CA GLY A 431 -3.37 -41.12 19.44
C GLY A 431 -2.53 -41.94 18.48
N PHE A 432 -2.12 -41.35 17.35
CA PHE A 432 -1.25 -42.01 16.37
C PHE A 432 0.07 -42.50 16.98
N ARG A 433 0.74 -41.66 17.79
CA ARG A 433 1.99 -42.01 18.47
C ARG A 433 1.81 -43.15 19.46
N THR A 434 0.68 -43.18 20.17
CA THR A 434 0.35 -44.22 21.15
C THR A 434 0.15 -45.57 20.45
N GLU A 435 -0.62 -45.59 19.37
CA GLU A 435 -0.84 -46.81 18.57
C GLU A 435 0.46 -47.27 17.91
N THR A 436 1.25 -46.35 17.35
CA THR A 436 2.56 -46.65 16.76
C THR A 436 3.47 -47.36 17.76
N LYS A 437 3.59 -46.82 18.98
CA LYS A 437 4.44 -47.39 20.03
C LYS A 437 4.05 -48.82 20.40
N SER A 438 2.76 -49.13 20.37
CA SER A 438 2.26 -50.49 20.59
C SER A 438 2.66 -51.45 19.45
N ILE A 439 2.52 -51.00 18.20
CA ILE A 439 2.79 -51.82 17.01
C ILE A 439 4.28 -52.10 16.81
N VAL A 440 5.14 -51.11 17.05
CA VAL A 440 6.59 -51.19 16.83
C VAL A 440 7.37 -51.58 18.09
N ALA A 441 6.70 -52.09 19.13
CA ALA A 441 7.36 -52.50 20.37
C ALA A 441 8.49 -53.51 20.10
N GLY A 442 9.71 -53.20 20.56
CA GLY A 442 10.94 -53.95 20.28
C GLY A 442 11.67 -53.59 18.98
N ASN A 443 11.12 -52.67 18.17
CA ASN A 443 11.65 -52.18 16.91
C ASN A 443 11.63 -50.63 16.83
N GLU A 444 11.63 -49.95 17.97
CA GLU A 444 11.43 -48.50 18.07
C GLU A 444 12.54 -47.69 17.39
N SER A 445 13.77 -48.22 17.41
CA SER A 445 14.92 -47.59 16.74
C SER A 445 14.73 -47.53 15.21
N GLY A 446 14.18 -48.58 14.61
CA GLY A 446 13.91 -48.62 13.17
C GLY A 446 12.81 -47.63 12.77
N ALA A 447 11.73 -47.56 13.56
CA ALA A 447 10.67 -46.58 13.35
C ALA A 447 11.18 -45.13 13.47
N ARG A 448 12.06 -44.86 14.45
CA ARG A 448 12.68 -43.54 14.64
C ARG A 448 13.64 -43.19 13.49
N ALA A 449 14.40 -44.16 12.99
CA ALA A 449 15.28 -43.96 11.85
C ALA A 449 14.49 -43.63 10.58
N ALA A 450 13.40 -44.36 10.30
CA ALA A 450 12.52 -44.10 9.16
C ALA A 450 11.86 -42.71 9.24
N LEU A 451 11.41 -42.30 10.44
CA LEU A 451 10.88 -40.97 10.68
C LEU A 451 11.93 -39.89 10.41
N ASN A 452 13.13 -40.01 10.99
CA ASN A 452 14.18 -39.02 10.84
C ASN A 452 14.63 -38.89 9.39
N ALA A 453 14.85 -40.02 8.69
CA ALA A 453 15.24 -40.02 7.28
C ALA A 453 14.19 -39.32 6.40
N SER A 454 12.90 -39.53 6.67
CA SER A 454 11.83 -38.85 5.93
C SER A 454 11.77 -37.34 6.24
N LEU A 455 11.98 -36.95 7.49
CA LEU A 455 12.03 -35.53 7.87
C LEU A 455 13.23 -34.82 7.26
N GLU A 456 14.39 -35.47 7.22
CA GLU A 456 15.62 -34.97 6.62
C GLU A 456 15.48 -34.83 5.11
N ALA A 457 14.91 -35.84 4.42
CA ALA A 457 14.62 -35.77 2.99
C ALA A 457 13.62 -34.65 2.61
N ASN A 458 12.93 -34.05 3.58
CA ASN A 458 11.97 -32.97 3.39
C ASN A 458 12.39 -31.65 4.09
N SER A 459 13.64 -31.52 4.54
CA SER A 459 14.16 -30.33 5.24
C SER A 459 13.91 -29.03 4.46
N ASP A 460 14.25 -29.02 3.17
CA ASP A 460 14.05 -27.88 2.27
C ASP A 460 12.58 -27.48 2.12
N TYR A 461 11.67 -28.46 2.18
CA TYR A 461 10.24 -28.19 2.18
C TYR A 461 9.83 -27.48 3.48
N PHE A 462 10.31 -27.95 4.62
CA PHE A 462 10.04 -27.31 5.91
C PHE A 462 10.59 -25.89 5.99
N ASP A 463 11.79 -25.63 5.46
CA ASP A 463 12.35 -24.29 5.42
C ASP A 463 11.55 -23.33 4.52
N SER A 464 10.98 -23.84 3.43
CA SER A 464 10.06 -23.04 2.61
C SER A 464 8.79 -22.64 3.39
N LEU A 465 8.28 -23.52 4.27
CA LEU A 465 7.11 -23.21 5.11
C LEU A 465 7.47 -22.20 6.21
N VAL A 466 8.66 -22.29 6.79
CA VAL A 466 9.18 -21.30 7.73
C VAL A 466 9.29 -19.93 7.06
N THR A 467 9.85 -19.89 5.86
CA THR A 467 10.00 -18.66 5.07
C THR A 467 8.64 -18.02 4.79
N GLN A 468 7.67 -18.80 4.30
CA GLN A 468 6.29 -18.32 4.09
C GLN A 468 5.65 -17.76 5.36
N ALA A 469 5.89 -18.38 6.52
CA ALA A 469 5.36 -17.88 7.79
C ALA A 469 6.02 -16.56 8.22
N ARG A 470 7.32 -16.38 7.92
CA ARG A 470 8.03 -15.12 8.18
C ARG A 470 7.58 -14.01 7.23
N GLU A 471 7.40 -14.30 5.95
CA GLU A 471 6.86 -13.36 4.96
C GLU A 471 5.45 -12.90 5.33
N ALA A 472 4.56 -13.85 5.69
CA ALA A 472 3.22 -13.49 6.16
C ALA A 472 3.27 -12.61 7.43
N ARG A 473 4.26 -12.83 8.30
CA ARG A 473 4.50 -11.96 9.47
C ARG A 473 4.99 -10.58 9.06
N LYS A 474 5.88 -10.49 8.07
CA LYS A 474 6.35 -9.23 7.48
C LYS A 474 5.19 -8.42 6.95
N ASP A 475 4.38 -9.01 6.09
CA ASP A 475 3.24 -8.33 5.47
C ASP A 475 2.28 -7.80 6.53
N ARG A 476 1.95 -8.63 7.53
CA ARG A 476 1.10 -8.20 8.64
C ARG A 476 1.72 -7.08 9.48
N ASN A 477 3.03 -7.12 9.74
CA ASN A 477 3.71 -6.06 10.48
C ASN A 477 3.67 -4.73 9.69
N LEU A 478 3.86 -4.78 8.38
CA LEU A 478 3.78 -3.60 7.50
C LEU A 478 2.35 -3.06 7.44
N GLU A 479 1.34 -3.92 7.37
CA GLU A 479 -0.06 -3.50 7.46
C GLU A 479 -0.38 -2.80 8.79
N PHE A 480 0.17 -3.29 9.91
CA PHE A 480 0.03 -2.61 11.21
C PHE A 480 0.73 -1.26 11.25
N PHE A 481 1.91 -1.16 10.65
CA PHE A 481 2.64 0.09 10.51
C PHE A 481 1.81 1.09 9.69
N ASP A 482 1.35 0.70 8.51
CA ASP A 482 0.55 1.53 7.61
C ASP A 482 -0.76 1.97 8.27
N LEU A 483 -1.40 1.08 9.03
CA LEU A 483 -2.62 1.41 9.78
C LEU A 483 -2.33 2.45 10.87
N SER A 484 -1.19 2.34 11.55
CA SER A 484 -0.78 3.27 12.59
C SER A 484 -0.50 4.66 12.00
N VAL A 485 0.20 4.71 10.86
CA VAL A 485 0.41 5.95 10.10
C VAL A 485 -0.92 6.56 9.65
N ALA A 486 -1.81 5.79 9.04
CA ALA A 486 -3.10 6.26 8.55
C ALA A 486 -3.98 6.82 9.68
N ARG A 487 -4.00 6.14 10.84
CA ARG A 487 -4.73 6.62 12.03
C ARG A 487 -4.15 7.92 12.57
N ALA A 488 -2.81 8.04 12.64
CA ALA A 488 -2.16 9.27 13.07
C ALA A 488 -2.49 10.43 12.11
N GLN A 489 -2.39 10.19 10.79
CA GLN A 489 -2.74 11.18 9.76
C GLN A 489 -4.20 11.61 9.87
N GLY A 490 -5.15 10.69 9.95
CA GLY A 490 -6.57 11.03 10.05
C GLY A 490 -6.92 11.85 11.30
N ARG A 491 -6.24 11.61 12.42
CA ARG A 491 -6.36 12.46 13.63
C ARG A 491 -5.83 13.86 13.39
N MET A 492 -4.68 14.00 12.71
CA MET A 492 -4.12 15.29 12.35
C MET A 492 -4.98 16.03 11.34
N ASP A 493 -5.58 15.35 10.37
CA ASP A 493 -6.49 15.98 9.40
C ASP A 493 -7.74 16.54 10.09
N LYS A 494 -8.32 15.78 11.04
CA LYS A 494 -9.43 16.26 11.89
C LYS A 494 -9.00 17.47 12.73
N ALA A 495 -7.81 17.43 13.30
CA ALA A 495 -7.25 18.56 14.05
C ALA A 495 -7.06 19.78 13.14
N LYS A 496 -6.43 19.62 11.97
CA LYS A 496 -6.24 20.68 10.98
C LYS A 496 -7.58 21.29 10.53
N GLY A 497 -8.62 20.46 10.32
CA GLY A 497 -9.97 20.90 10.03
C GLY A 497 -10.61 21.76 11.14
N ASN A 498 -10.20 21.55 12.39
CA ASN A 498 -10.57 22.39 13.54
C ASN A 498 -9.65 23.60 13.74
N GLY A 499 -8.78 23.91 12.76
CA GLY A 499 -7.83 25.02 12.84
C GLY A 499 -6.65 24.77 13.79
N ILE A 500 -6.36 23.52 14.13
CA ILE A 500 -5.16 23.14 14.89
C ILE A 500 -3.94 23.21 13.97
N ASP A 501 -2.88 23.90 14.40
CA ASP A 501 -1.58 23.79 13.74
C ASP A 501 -0.97 22.43 14.06
N VAL A 502 -0.90 21.58 13.04
CA VAL A 502 -0.37 20.22 13.13
C VAL A 502 1.04 20.11 12.51
N SER A 503 1.69 21.21 12.16
CA SER A 503 2.95 21.19 11.39
C SER A 503 4.04 20.37 12.08
N ALA A 504 4.21 20.54 13.40
CA ALA A 504 5.20 19.76 14.17
C ALA A 504 4.83 18.27 14.28
N LEU A 505 3.54 17.96 14.42
CA LEU A 505 3.04 16.58 14.44
C LEU A 505 3.23 15.91 13.07
N GLN A 506 2.99 16.66 11.99
CA GLN A 506 3.13 16.18 10.63
C GLN A 506 4.60 15.87 10.32
N ALA A 507 5.52 16.79 10.64
CA ALA A 507 6.95 16.55 10.47
C ALA A 507 7.41 15.28 11.20
N LYS A 508 6.92 15.07 12.44
CA LYS A 508 7.26 13.88 13.21
C LYS A 508 6.65 12.59 12.64
N LEU A 509 5.43 12.65 12.09
CA LEU A 509 4.85 11.50 11.39
C LEU A 509 5.61 11.20 10.09
N ASP A 510 6.10 12.21 9.39
CA ASP A 510 6.86 12.02 8.16
C ASP A 510 8.22 11.35 8.44
N GLU A 511 8.93 11.69 9.52
CA GLU A 511 10.10 10.93 10.00
C GLU A 511 9.77 9.44 10.22
N ILE A 512 8.59 9.14 10.79
CA ILE A 512 8.16 7.76 11.01
C ILE A 512 7.92 7.06 9.67
N LYS A 513 7.28 7.72 8.70
CA LYS A 513 7.00 7.16 7.36
C LYS A 513 8.28 6.79 6.61
N GLU A 514 9.33 7.60 6.75
CA GLU A 514 10.62 7.35 6.09
C GLU A 514 11.26 6.03 6.56
N LEU A 515 11.13 5.69 7.85
CA LEU A 515 11.62 4.42 8.41
C LEU A 515 10.89 3.17 7.88
N ARG A 516 9.81 3.33 7.11
CA ARG A 516 9.09 2.19 6.52
C ARG A 516 9.97 1.38 5.59
N THR A 517 10.79 2.04 4.77
CA THR A 517 11.69 1.38 3.82
C THR A 517 12.77 0.61 4.58
N ASP A 518 13.42 1.27 5.55
CA ASP A 518 14.43 0.64 6.40
C ASP A 518 13.88 -0.58 7.16
N LEU A 519 12.62 -0.50 7.62
CA LEU A 519 11.94 -1.62 8.25
C LEU A 519 11.75 -2.78 7.26
N VAL A 520 11.33 -2.51 6.03
CA VAL A 520 11.16 -3.54 4.99
C VAL A 520 12.50 -4.22 4.69
N ASP A 521 13.55 -3.44 4.50
CA ASP A 521 14.88 -3.94 4.16
C ASP A 521 15.45 -4.79 5.30
N ALA A 522 15.42 -4.28 6.54
CA ALA A 522 15.85 -5.02 7.72
C ALA A 522 15.05 -6.32 7.93
N MET A 523 13.74 -6.31 7.62
CA MET A 523 12.93 -7.54 7.66
C MET A 523 13.32 -8.54 6.56
N ASN A 524 13.59 -8.07 5.34
CA ASN A 524 14.00 -8.94 4.24
C ASN A 524 15.38 -9.58 4.52
N GLU A 525 16.34 -8.80 5.00
CA GLU A 525 17.66 -9.27 5.41
C GLU A 525 17.55 -10.29 6.56
N GLY A 526 16.75 -9.97 7.59
CA GLY A 526 16.49 -10.90 8.68
C GLY A 526 15.78 -12.18 8.23
N ILE A 527 14.87 -12.12 7.26
CA ILE A 527 14.22 -13.32 6.69
C ILE A 527 15.24 -14.19 5.96
N ALA A 528 16.12 -13.58 5.17
CA ALA A 528 17.13 -14.27 4.38
C ALA A 528 18.25 -14.87 5.25
N ALA A 529 18.65 -14.19 6.32
CA ALA A 529 19.75 -14.63 7.19
C ALA A 529 19.36 -15.78 8.13
N CYS A 530 18.07 -15.90 8.47
CA CYS A 530 17.60 -16.93 9.40
C CYS A 530 17.27 -18.24 8.67
N THR A 531 17.68 -19.37 9.23
CA THR A 531 17.29 -20.71 8.76
C THR A 531 16.58 -21.45 9.88
N GLY A 532 15.49 -22.17 9.60
CA GLY A 532 14.75 -22.98 10.58
C GLY A 532 14.04 -22.24 11.75
N GLU A 533 14.41 -21.01 12.10
CA GLU A 533 13.90 -20.30 13.28
C GLU A 533 13.00 -19.10 12.95
N GLY A 534 12.14 -18.68 13.87
CA GLY A 534 11.43 -17.39 13.71
C GLY A 534 12.40 -16.21 13.87
N ILE A 535 12.15 -15.09 13.15
CA ILE A 535 12.95 -13.84 13.27
C ILE A 535 13.11 -13.40 14.74
N GLY A 536 12.10 -13.63 15.59
CA GLY A 536 12.17 -13.26 17.01
C GLY A 536 13.15 -14.07 17.86
N LYS A 537 13.66 -15.21 17.36
CA LYS A 537 14.60 -16.10 18.07
C LYS A 537 15.96 -16.18 17.41
N CYS A 538 15.99 -15.91 16.12
CA CYS A 538 17.21 -15.87 15.34
C CYS A 538 18.19 -14.84 15.91
N THR A 539 19.40 -15.28 16.22
CA THR A 539 20.48 -14.48 16.83
C THR A 539 21.47 -13.92 15.81
N LYS A 540 21.11 -14.00 14.52
CA LYS A 540 21.92 -13.50 13.42
C LYS A 540 22.03 -11.97 13.49
N PRO A 541 23.21 -11.38 13.23
CA PRO A 541 23.40 -9.93 13.27
C PRO A 541 22.40 -9.14 12.43
N GLU A 542 21.98 -9.69 11.30
CA GLU A 542 21.00 -9.12 10.37
C GLU A 542 19.62 -8.94 11.02
N VAL A 543 19.28 -9.72 12.06
CA VAL A 543 18.04 -9.57 12.83
C VAL A 543 18.12 -8.44 13.85
N GLU A 544 19.32 -8.11 14.33
CA GLU A 544 19.50 -6.97 15.25
C GLU A 544 19.20 -5.64 14.56
N ALA A 545 19.48 -5.51 13.26
CA ALA A 545 19.05 -4.37 12.47
C ALA A 545 17.52 -4.22 12.52
N TYR A 546 16.76 -5.30 12.26
CA TYR A 546 15.30 -5.29 12.37
C TYR A 546 14.78 -4.90 13.76
N LYS A 547 15.39 -5.45 14.82
CA LYS A 547 15.00 -5.11 16.20
C LYS A 547 15.25 -3.62 16.50
N THR A 548 16.39 -3.10 16.06
CA THR A 548 16.81 -1.71 16.24
C THR A 548 15.85 -0.76 15.51
N THR A 549 15.59 -0.99 14.23
CA THR A 549 14.65 -0.16 13.44
C THR A 549 13.24 -0.20 14.04
N ARG A 550 12.79 -1.37 14.50
CA ARG A 550 11.49 -1.51 15.17
C ARG A 550 11.44 -0.70 16.47
N GLU A 551 12.49 -0.71 17.27
CA GLU A 551 12.59 0.08 18.49
C GLU A 551 12.59 1.58 18.21
N GLU A 552 13.32 2.02 17.19
CA GLU A 552 13.33 3.41 16.75
C GLU A 552 11.93 3.88 16.34
N ILE A 553 11.21 3.11 15.53
CA ILE A 553 9.83 3.39 15.15
C ILE A 553 8.94 3.54 16.39
N MET A 554 9.03 2.62 17.34
CA MET A 554 8.25 2.68 18.58
C MET A 554 8.56 3.94 19.39
N ASN A 555 9.82 4.34 19.48
CA ASN A 555 10.23 5.54 20.22
C ASN A 555 9.74 6.82 19.52
N LYS A 556 9.86 6.92 18.19
CA LYS A 556 9.31 8.06 17.44
C LYS A 556 7.78 8.16 17.57
N TYR A 557 7.06 7.04 17.62
CA TYR A 557 5.61 7.06 17.90
C TYR A 557 5.29 7.57 19.31
N LYS A 558 6.09 7.21 20.33
CA LYS A 558 5.94 7.77 21.68
C LYS A 558 6.16 9.28 21.68
N GLU A 559 7.20 9.75 21.00
CA GLU A 559 7.47 11.19 20.83
C GLU A 559 6.33 11.92 20.13
N LEU A 560 5.76 11.33 19.07
CA LEU A 560 4.59 11.88 18.38
C LEU A 560 3.38 12.00 19.32
N VAL A 561 3.15 11.00 20.18
CA VAL A 561 2.05 11.03 21.15
C VAL A 561 2.26 12.13 22.20
N GLU A 562 3.46 12.28 22.73
CA GLU A 562 3.78 13.35 23.69
C GLU A 562 3.66 14.74 23.04
N LEU A 563 4.12 14.89 21.80
CA LEU A 563 3.92 16.11 21.03
C LEU A 563 2.43 16.40 20.83
N ALA A 564 1.61 15.39 20.51
CA ALA A 564 0.18 15.56 20.32
C ALA A 564 -0.54 16.03 21.60
N LYS A 565 -0.12 15.51 22.77
CA LYS A 565 -0.65 15.94 24.07
C LYS A 565 -0.34 17.41 24.33
N THR A 566 0.91 17.84 24.13
CA THR A 566 1.32 19.23 24.35
C THR A 566 0.65 20.19 23.37
N THR A 567 0.55 19.85 22.08
CA THR A 567 -0.18 20.64 21.08
C THR A 567 -1.67 20.76 21.41
N GLY A 568 -2.31 19.65 21.80
CA GLY A 568 -3.73 19.63 22.19
C GLY A 568 -4.01 20.46 23.44
N GLN A 569 -3.15 20.37 24.45
CA GLN A 569 -3.24 21.21 25.65
C GLN A 569 -3.07 22.69 25.32
N ASN A 570 -2.01 23.05 24.59
CA ASN A 570 -1.73 24.42 24.16
C ASN A 570 -2.98 25.09 23.54
N GLN A 571 -3.64 24.38 22.63
CA GLN A 571 -4.78 24.95 21.92
C GLN A 571 -6.06 25.04 22.76
N ARG A 572 -6.30 24.09 23.68
CA ARG A 572 -7.43 24.17 24.63
C ARG A 572 -7.32 25.45 25.46
N TYR A 573 -6.13 25.77 25.95
CA TYR A 573 -5.87 27.01 26.70
C TYR A 573 -6.02 28.24 25.81
N ALA A 574 -5.42 28.26 24.62
CA ALA A 574 -5.57 29.37 23.68
C ALA A 574 -7.04 29.69 23.37
N SER A 575 -7.84 28.66 23.08
CA SER A 575 -9.27 28.81 22.79
C SER A 575 -10.09 29.22 24.03
N ALA A 576 -9.74 28.73 25.21
CA ALA A 576 -10.37 29.15 26.46
C ALA A 576 -10.10 30.63 26.77
N ILE A 577 -8.86 31.09 26.56
CA ILE A 577 -8.46 32.50 26.73
C ILE A 577 -9.21 33.40 25.73
N ILE A 578 -9.28 33.03 24.45
CA ILE A 578 -10.04 33.78 23.44
C ILE A 578 -11.51 33.92 23.83
N ARG A 579 -12.15 32.80 24.22
CA ARG A 579 -13.56 32.82 24.68
C ARG A 579 -13.74 33.69 25.92
N ALA A 580 -12.81 33.63 26.88
CA ALA A 580 -12.85 34.46 28.07
C ALA A 580 -12.76 35.95 27.72
N ARG A 581 -11.88 36.32 26.77
CA ARG A 581 -11.78 37.69 26.26
C ARG A 581 -13.05 38.16 25.55
N ASP A 582 -13.67 37.33 24.73
CA ASP A 582 -14.95 37.65 24.08
C ASP A 582 -16.07 37.90 25.11
N ILE A 583 -16.10 37.11 26.19
CA ILE A 583 -17.05 37.29 27.29
C ILE A 583 -16.78 38.61 28.02
N ILE A 584 -15.51 38.92 28.32
CA ILE A 584 -15.11 40.18 28.95
C ILE A 584 -15.53 41.36 28.08
N ALA A 585 -15.23 41.35 26.78
CA ALA A 585 -15.58 42.42 25.85
C ALA A 585 -17.11 42.65 25.77
N LYS A 586 -17.90 41.57 25.78
CA LYS A 586 -19.37 41.67 25.87
C LYS A 586 -19.82 42.27 27.20
N GLY A 587 -19.18 41.87 28.31
CA GLY A 587 -19.41 42.43 29.64
C GLY A 587 -19.13 43.93 29.68
N GLU A 588 -17.96 44.36 29.18
CA GLU A 588 -17.56 45.77 29.10
C GLU A 588 -18.58 46.60 28.32
N LYS A 589 -19.08 46.06 27.19
CA LYS A 589 -20.14 46.71 26.40
C LYS A 589 -21.44 46.86 27.19
N ILE A 590 -21.92 45.80 27.83
CA ILE A 590 -23.16 45.81 28.62
C ILE A 590 -23.07 46.82 29.78
N LEU A 591 -21.94 46.84 30.50
CA LEU A 591 -21.73 47.77 31.60
C LEU A 591 -21.65 49.22 31.10
N SER A 592 -21.02 49.46 29.96
CA SER A 592 -20.97 50.78 29.33
C SER A 592 -22.36 51.28 28.94
N ASP A 593 -23.17 50.42 28.31
CA ASP A 593 -24.56 50.74 27.95
C ASP A 593 -25.42 51.03 29.20
N ALA A 594 -25.20 50.30 30.29
CA ALA A 594 -25.91 50.52 31.55
C ALA A 594 -25.50 51.85 32.22
N GLN A 595 -24.21 52.17 32.23
CA GLN A 595 -23.69 53.43 32.73
C GLN A 595 -24.26 54.62 31.95
N ASN A 596 -24.35 54.51 30.62
CA ASN A 596 -24.95 55.53 29.76
C ASN A 596 -26.45 55.77 30.04
N ARG A 597 -27.14 54.81 30.67
CA ARG A 597 -28.54 54.94 31.14
C ARG A 597 -28.63 55.49 32.57
N GLY A 598 -27.53 55.93 33.17
CA GLY A 598 -27.49 56.48 34.52
C GLY A 598 -27.53 55.43 35.64
N MET A 599 -27.27 54.15 35.34
CA MET A 599 -27.13 53.12 36.37
C MET A 599 -25.72 53.15 36.96
N ASP A 600 -25.61 53.09 38.30
CA ASP A 600 -24.33 52.84 38.97
C ASP A 600 -23.90 51.39 38.74
N VAL A 601 -22.78 51.21 38.05
CA VAL A 601 -22.15 49.92 37.71
C VAL A 601 -20.75 49.76 38.30
N SER A 602 -20.39 50.61 39.27
CA SER A 602 -19.01 50.70 39.78
C SER A 602 -18.52 49.38 40.37
N SER A 603 -19.39 48.68 41.11
CA SER A 603 -19.09 47.38 41.72
C SER A 603 -18.94 46.27 40.68
N GLU A 604 -19.76 46.27 39.62
CA GLU A 604 -19.71 45.29 38.55
C GLU A 604 -18.48 45.48 37.66
N LYS A 605 -18.08 46.74 37.43
CA LYS A 605 -16.88 47.08 36.68
C LYS A 605 -15.61 46.60 37.40
N ALA A 606 -15.51 46.85 38.71
CA ALA A 606 -14.41 46.33 39.53
C ALA A 606 -14.31 44.79 39.48
N GLY A 607 -15.46 44.09 39.57
CA GLY A 607 -15.49 42.64 39.44
C GLY A 607 -15.06 42.13 38.05
N LEU A 608 -15.41 42.85 36.98
CA LEU A 608 -14.98 42.52 35.62
C LEU A 608 -13.48 42.77 35.40
N ASP A 609 -12.93 43.83 35.99
CA ASP A 609 -11.50 44.14 35.94
C ASP A 609 -10.65 43.05 36.66
N GLU A 610 -11.13 42.52 37.78
CA GLU A 610 -10.49 41.37 38.45
C GLU A 610 -10.49 40.11 37.57
N ILE A 611 -11.61 39.84 36.87
CA ILE A 611 -11.71 38.71 35.93
C ILE A 611 -10.73 38.89 34.77
N LYS A 612 -10.60 40.12 34.25
CA LYS A 612 -9.64 40.47 33.19
C LYS A 612 -8.20 40.22 33.62
N GLY A 613 -7.83 40.66 34.83
CA GLY A 613 -6.50 40.40 35.40
C GLY A 613 -6.17 38.91 35.49
N LEU A 614 -7.14 38.07 35.87
CA LEU A 614 -6.97 36.61 35.87
C LEU A 614 -6.81 36.03 34.47
N VAL A 615 -7.56 36.51 33.48
CA VAL A 615 -7.42 36.05 32.09
C VAL A 615 -6.08 36.46 31.48
N ASP A 616 -5.57 37.66 31.78
CA ASP A 616 -4.25 38.10 31.32
C ASP A 616 -3.10 37.37 32.04
N SER A 617 -3.27 37.06 33.32
CA SER A 617 -2.37 36.16 34.06
C SER A 617 -2.37 34.75 33.45
N ALA A 618 -3.55 34.21 33.15
CA ALA A 618 -3.68 32.90 32.48
C ALA A 618 -2.99 32.89 31.12
N GLU A 619 -3.13 33.96 30.32
CA GLU A 619 -2.45 34.07 29.03
C GLU A 619 -0.92 34.14 29.18
N SER A 620 -0.43 34.86 30.19
CA SER A 620 1.00 34.98 30.46
C SER A 620 1.60 33.64 30.89
N LYS A 621 0.95 32.92 31.82
CA LYS A 621 1.35 31.58 32.25
C LYS A 621 1.28 30.56 31.11
N TYR A 622 0.23 30.62 30.30
CA TYR A 622 0.10 29.82 29.07
C TYR A 622 1.28 30.06 28.12
N LYS A 623 1.64 31.32 27.83
CA LYS A 623 2.78 31.66 26.97
C LYS A 623 4.12 31.21 27.55
N ALA A 624 4.22 31.07 28.87
CA ALA A 624 5.39 30.54 29.57
C ALA A 624 5.42 29.00 29.68
N GLY A 625 4.39 28.30 29.19
CA GLY A 625 4.27 26.83 29.29
C GLY A 625 3.72 26.31 30.62
N ASP A 626 3.30 27.19 31.53
CA ASP A 626 2.65 26.82 32.80
C ASP A 626 1.14 26.58 32.59
N PHE A 627 0.81 25.41 32.06
CA PHE A 627 -0.59 25.03 31.77
C PHE A 627 -1.44 24.82 33.02
N GLU A 628 -0.84 24.32 34.10
CA GLU A 628 -1.54 24.10 35.37
C GLU A 628 -1.93 25.44 35.99
N GLY A 629 -0.97 26.38 36.07
CA GLY A 629 -1.23 27.74 36.55
C GLY A 629 -2.19 28.52 35.66
N ALA A 630 -2.08 28.40 34.32
CA ALA A 630 -3.04 28.99 33.39
C ALA A 630 -4.46 28.42 33.58
N GLY A 631 -4.58 27.11 33.84
CA GLY A 631 -5.85 26.46 34.13
C GLY A 631 -6.47 26.89 35.45
N GLN A 632 -5.64 27.08 36.49
CA GLN A 632 -6.12 27.58 37.77
C GLN A 632 -6.69 29.01 37.63
N ASP A 633 -5.97 29.89 36.92
CA ASP A 633 -6.41 31.28 36.72
C ASP A 633 -7.71 31.35 35.90
N LEU A 634 -7.86 30.52 34.85
CA LEU A 634 -9.11 30.44 34.08
C LEU A 634 -10.30 29.92 34.91
N ARG A 635 -10.07 28.94 35.80
CA ARG A 635 -11.11 28.45 36.74
C ARG A 635 -11.53 29.55 37.71
N ASN A 636 -10.56 30.25 38.30
CA ASN A 636 -10.82 31.38 39.21
C ASN A 636 -11.59 32.50 38.49
N ALA A 637 -11.22 32.81 37.23
CA ALA A 637 -11.92 33.80 36.40
C ALA A 637 -13.38 33.39 36.14
N GLN A 638 -13.61 32.10 35.84
CA GLN A 638 -14.94 31.56 35.63
C GLN A 638 -15.82 31.62 36.90
N GLU A 639 -15.25 31.30 38.07
CA GLU A 639 -15.95 31.38 39.35
C GLU A 639 -16.34 32.82 39.69
N LYS A 640 -15.40 33.77 39.56
CA LYS A 640 -15.68 35.20 39.74
C LYS A 640 -16.74 35.71 38.76
N PHE A 641 -16.73 35.25 37.51
CA PHE A 641 -17.76 35.60 36.54
C PHE A 641 -19.15 35.09 36.95
N LYS A 642 -19.24 33.86 37.49
CA LYS A 642 -20.50 33.31 38.02
C LYS A 642 -21.02 34.13 39.20
N ASP A 643 -20.14 34.50 40.13
CA ASP A 643 -20.49 35.34 41.29
C ASP A 643 -20.96 36.74 40.84
N LEU A 644 -20.21 37.39 39.95
CA LEU A 644 -20.57 38.68 39.36
C LEU A 644 -21.95 38.63 38.69
N ARG A 645 -22.22 37.59 37.90
CA ARG A 645 -23.52 37.37 37.26
C ARG A 645 -24.63 37.18 38.29
N SER A 646 -24.40 36.40 39.34
CA SER A 646 -25.38 36.17 40.40
C SER A 646 -25.73 37.47 41.12
N LYS A 647 -24.73 38.26 41.51
CA LYS A 647 -24.92 39.58 42.14
C LYS A 647 -25.71 40.55 41.25
N ALA A 648 -25.38 40.60 39.95
CA ALA A 648 -26.10 41.44 38.99
C ALA A 648 -27.57 41.03 38.83
N VAL A 649 -27.86 39.73 38.79
CA VAL A 649 -29.24 39.21 38.73
C VAL A 649 -30.01 39.53 40.02
N SER A 650 -29.40 39.35 41.20
CA SER A 650 -30.06 39.67 42.46
C SER A 650 -30.41 41.16 42.57
N ARG A 651 -29.51 42.06 42.15
CA ARG A 651 -29.79 43.52 42.13
C ARG A 651 -30.95 43.89 41.21
N ARG A 652 -31.08 43.19 40.07
CA ARG A 652 -32.19 43.38 39.13
C ARG A 652 -33.52 42.94 39.73
N ASN A 653 -33.55 41.95 40.62
CA ASN A 653 -34.79 41.47 41.24
C ASN A 653 -35.21 42.29 42.46
N THR A 654 -34.32 43.11 43.02
CA THR A 654 -34.59 43.99 44.18
C THR A 654 -34.96 45.43 43.80
N LYS A 655 -34.88 45.80 42.51
CA LYS A 655 -35.36 47.06 41.94
C LYS A 655 -36.56 46.78 41.05
#